data_AF-A0A660ZLX9-F1
#
_entry.id   AF-A0A660ZLX9-F1
#
_cell.length_a   1.000
_cell.length_b   1.000
_cell.length_c   1.000
_cell.angle_alpha   90.00
_cell.angle_beta   90.00
_cell.angle_gamma   90.00
#
_symmetry.space_group_name_H-M   'P 1'
#
loop_
_entity.id
_entity.type
_entity.pdbx_description
1 polymer ?
#
loop_
_entity_poly.entity_id
_entity_poly.type
_entity_poly.pdbx_seq_one_letter_code
_entity_poly.pdbx_strand_id
1 'polypeptide(L)'
;MLRLLMSAVLCFTTTFCTAALAKPGATPDPPTMTQPEPGFPGSLLISSGTATGLAARETTGPDTFVLYGGPDHPTEGKFQLADGTTADWGGGNLLPGGYGGDPGAWSPVDITHERVYWHRDTYNAENLNSNGTGNHAMWCGLPAGDRDVAGWVNPQGYGNNWSDALIYVSDPVANESVGQTVSLDFFLNYDTEIGYDFVRVEYLRNEIWVEVASVTNTNHDGGGTFAAPGVRFSDIQTAPIEFLGNDYGYGGLVSGGIIVRIVFESDGAWSDEDGLFVSVAGAAQVDDITISHSEGFFFEDFEGAAPYVWRPDQQPFFGDFADVYSKFTDIDPCRENGSPVMGFLDYNQIVRNGPGASGAIRTGGEPYPGVAYGIPGSWATNHSGGLDNFALIDNLVMSPEIAVDLPGTDDDDPAITGFLFRFDVWEDQGVTGNGDGEILYAWTVSAAMPGEDYSAWASDNFVHGWGADGQWRSREFDLSGLVPPGADRLRIMLRVIDSCQFSFGCNPKSAPAPIFDNVAIYKYRLPGPVLSMRAWDQAQDAFPLNGSIDTSTGANRDALDVPFSMARDINNQLMANVPGDSIVFEATPIIGASAITDLRMFWALQTNPLFEDALRSAPARTVDENVVAGAAGTIWTGEVVADSVRSSAGVAIQDLFFADLPDIDFMYPGDVLHYYFEATDSDGRVSTLPYDTSSFGVFGPASTFDRQFMVRA
;
A
#
# COMPACT_ATOMS: atom_id res chain seq x y z
N MET A 1 -36.63 16.39 67.19
CA MET A 1 -37.52 17.32 66.44
C MET A 1 -37.40 16.96 64.96
N LEU A 2 -38.49 16.44 64.40
CA LEU A 2 -38.98 16.43 63.01
C LEU A 2 -38.01 16.57 61.81
N ARG A 3 -38.31 15.75 60.77
CA ARG A 3 -37.95 15.79 59.31
C ARG A 3 -36.83 14.82 58.90
N LEU A 4 -36.92 14.01 57.83
CA LEU A 4 -37.92 13.79 56.77
C LEU A 4 -37.71 12.38 56.16
N LEU A 5 -38.76 11.84 55.54
CA LEU A 5 -38.90 10.51 54.90
C LEU A 5 -38.53 10.49 53.40
N MET A 6 -38.50 9.26 52.85
CA MET A 6 -38.63 8.77 51.45
C MET A 6 -37.34 8.66 50.61
N SER A 7 -36.85 7.46 50.28
CA SER A 7 -37.37 6.37 49.42
C SER A 7 -37.24 6.64 47.92
N ALA A 8 -36.31 5.92 47.28
CA ALA A 8 -36.34 5.62 45.84
C ALA A 8 -35.95 4.13 45.67
N VAL A 9 -36.89 3.36 45.12
CA VAL A 9 -36.74 1.96 44.70
C VAL A 9 -36.23 1.99 43.25
N LEU A 10 -35.06 1.39 43.01
CA LEU A 10 -34.47 1.24 41.68
C LEU A 10 -34.96 -0.09 41.07
N CYS A 11 -35.74 -0.01 40.00
CA CYS A 11 -36.08 -1.17 39.16
C CYS A 11 -34.91 -1.46 38.21
N PHE A 12 -34.30 -2.64 38.35
CA PHE A 12 -33.44 -3.24 37.34
C PHE A 12 -34.30 -4.03 36.36
N THR A 13 -34.37 -3.60 35.10
CA THR A 13 -34.84 -4.43 33.99
C THR A 13 -33.62 -5.10 33.35
N THR A 14 -33.39 -6.35 33.68
CA THR A 14 -32.46 -7.24 32.98
C THR A 14 -33.16 -7.81 31.74
N THR A 15 -32.76 -7.35 30.57
CA THR A 15 -33.18 -7.95 29.29
C THR A 15 -32.30 -9.18 29.05
N PHE A 16 -32.86 -10.38 29.23
CA PHE A 16 -32.20 -11.63 28.86
C PHE A 16 -32.27 -11.79 27.33
N CYS A 17 -31.13 -11.74 26.65
CA CYS A 17 -31.00 -12.29 25.30
C CYS A 17 -31.14 -13.82 25.37
N THR A 18 -32.08 -14.37 24.63
CA THR A 18 -32.29 -15.82 24.52
C THR A 18 -31.41 -16.35 23.40
N ALA A 19 -30.30 -17.01 23.76
CA ALA A 19 -29.52 -17.79 22.81
C ALA A 19 -30.34 -19.02 22.40
N ALA A 20 -30.70 -19.12 21.12
CA ALA A 20 -31.20 -20.36 20.56
C ALA A 20 -30.07 -21.40 20.57
N LEU A 21 -30.31 -22.58 21.14
CA LEU A 21 -29.37 -23.70 21.05
C LEU A 21 -29.17 -24.11 19.59
N ALA A 22 -28.06 -23.68 19.00
CA ALA A 22 -27.53 -24.23 17.75
C ALA A 22 -26.70 -25.50 18.03
N LYS A 23 -26.66 -26.37 17.02
CA LYS A 23 -26.03 -27.69 17.02
C LYS A 23 -24.49 -27.57 17.18
N PRO A 24 -23.81 -28.46 17.92
CA PRO A 24 -22.35 -28.39 18.06
C PRO A 24 -21.69 -28.75 16.72
N GLY A 25 -20.85 -27.85 16.20
CA GLY A 25 -19.99 -28.11 15.02
C GLY A 25 -19.77 -26.95 14.05
N ALA A 26 -20.44 -25.81 14.20
CA ALA A 26 -20.11 -24.58 13.48
C ALA A 26 -20.26 -23.42 14.46
N THR A 27 -19.17 -22.77 14.83
CA THR A 27 -19.22 -21.40 15.34
C THR A 27 -19.67 -20.52 14.17
N PRO A 28 -20.87 -19.91 14.22
CA PRO A 28 -21.17 -18.83 13.29
C PRO A 28 -20.25 -17.67 13.66
N ASP A 29 -19.57 -17.08 12.68
CA ASP A 29 -18.90 -15.80 12.89
C ASP A 29 -19.94 -14.80 13.46
N PRO A 30 -19.58 -14.01 14.48
CA PRO A 30 -20.46 -12.97 14.97
C PRO A 30 -20.81 -12.01 13.83
N PRO A 31 -22.03 -11.45 13.79
CA PRO A 31 -22.45 -10.58 12.70
C PRO A 31 -21.62 -9.28 12.74
N THR A 32 -20.55 -9.23 11.95
CA THR A 32 -19.92 -7.98 11.55
C THR A 32 -20.96 -7.20 10.75
N MET A 33 -21.17 -5.95 11.14
CA MET A 33 -22.09 -5.08 10.43
C MET A 33 -21.43 -4.69 9.11
N THR A 34 -21.77 -5.40 8.03
CA THR A 34 -21.48 -4.94 6.67
C THR A 34 -22.28 -3.67 6.43
N GLN A 35 -21.67 -2.52 6.71
CA GLN A 35 -22.16 -1.27 6.15
C GLN A 35 -21.57 -1.12 4.76
N PRO A 36 -22.38 -1.21 3.69
CA PRO A 36 -21.97 -0.63 2.42
C PRO A 36 -21.79 0.86 2.69
N GLU A 37 -20.54 1.32 2.72
CA GLU A 37 -20.31 2.75 2.71
C GLU A 37 -20.80 3.28 1.36
N PRO A 38 -21.66 4.31 1.34
CA PRO A 38 -21.87 5.09 0.13
C PRO A 38 -20.49 5.51 -0.36
N GLY A 39 -20.15 5.23 -1.62
CA GLY A 39 -18.80 5.44 -2.14
C GLY A 39 -18.25 6.81 -1.76
N PHE A 40 -17.22 6.83 -0.93
CA PHE A 40 -16.48 8.05 -0.62
C PHE A 40 -15.77 8.54 -1.91
N PRO A 41 -15.49 9.84 -2.04
CA PRO A 41 -14.71 10.36 -3.16
C PRO A 41 -13.41 9.57 -3.31
N GLY A 42 -13.20 8.93 -4.47
CA GLY A 42 -12.03 8.10 -4.76
C GLY A 42 -12.22 6.58 -4.65
N SER A 43 -13.34 6.10 -4.10
CA SER A 43 -13.65 4.66 -4.09
C SER A 43 -13.81 4.08 -5.50
N LEU A 44 -13.22 2.90 -5.76
CA LEU A 44 -13.35 2.16 -7.01
C LEU A 44 -14.62 1.29 -6.98
N LEU A 45 -15.52 1.52 -7.93
CA LEU A 45 -16.72 0.74 -8.17
C LEU A 45 -16.45 -0.25 -9.30
N ILE A 46 -16.86 -1.50 -9.14
CA ILE A 46 -16.59 -2.58 -10.10
C ILE A 46 -17.91 -3.30 -10.44
N SER A 47 -18.07 -3.82 -11.65
CA SER A 47 -19.28 -4.52 -12.13
C SER A 47 -19.73 -5.71 -11.28
N SER A 48 -18.88 -6.17 -10.38
CA SER A 48 -19.11 -7.27 -9.44
C SER A 48 -19.18 -6.80 -7.99
N GLY A 49 -18.90 -5.52 -7.73
CA GLY A 49 -18.60 -4.95 -6.42
C GLY A 49 -19.75 -4.27 -5.68
N THR A 50 -21.03 -4.53 -5.99
CA THR A 50 -22.11 -4.09 -5.09
C THR A 50 -22.18 -5.04 -3.90
N ALA A 51 -22.25 -4.51 -2.67
CA ALA A 51 -22.16 -5.30 -1.42
C ALA A 51 -23.14 -6.48 -1.35
N THR A 52 -24.29 -6.40 -2.02
CA THR A 52 -25.27 -7.48 -2.15
C THR A 52 -24.84 -8.59 -3.11
N GLY A 53 -24.11 -8.26 -4.19
CA GLY A 53 -23.58 -9.24 -5.15
C GLY A 53 -22.37 -10.00 -4.60
N LEU A 54 -21.48 -9.34 -3.85
CA LEU A 54 -20.31 -9.95 -3.22
C LEU A 54 -20.69 -10.85 -2.04
N ALA A 55 -21.55 -10.39 -1.12
CA ALA A 55 -22.02 -11.20 0.00
C ALA A 55 -22.84 -12.44 -0.44
N ALA A 56 -23.53 -12.37 -1.59
CA ALA A 56 -24.24 -13.53 -2.15
C ALA A 56 -23.26 -14.62 -2.62
N ARG A 57 -22.07 -14.24 -3.12
CA ARG A 57 -21.05 -15.17 -3.64
C ARG A 57 -20.37 -15.99 -2.53
N GLU A 58 -20.32 -15.48 -1.31
CA GLU A 58 -19.77 -16.19 -0.13
C GLU A 58 -20.61 -17.43 0.27
N THR A 59 -21.88 -17.51 -0.15
CA THR A 59 -22.81 -18.57 0.27
C THR A 59 -23.35 -19.45 -0.88
N THR A 60 -22.86 -19.27 -2.12
CA THR A 60 -23.45 -19.86 -3.32
C THR A 60 -22.51 -20.79 -4.11
N GLY A 61 -22.66 -22.11 -3.92
CA GLY A 61 -22.37 -23.14 -4.93
C GLY A 61 -20.94 -23.21 -5.52
N PRO A 62 -20.74 -23.98 -6.61
CA PRO A 62 -19.43 -24.20 -7.25
C PRO A 62 -18.90 -23.01 -8.07
N ASP A 63 -19.35 -21.78 -7.78
CA ASP A 63 -19.03 -20.57 -8.56
C ASP A 63 -18.11 -19.59 -7.80
N THR A 64 -17.78 -19.88 -6.54
CA THR A 64 -16.84 -19.15 -5.70
C THR A 64 -15.97 -20.14 -4.94
N PHE A 65 -14.67 -19.86 -4.88
CA PHE A 65 -13.70 -20.68 -4.18
C PHE A 65 -12.81 -19.82 -3.28
N VAL A 66 -12.37 -20.40 -2.17
CA VAL A 66 -11.48 -19.74 -1.22
C VAL A 66 -10.04 -20.10 -1.60
N LEU A 67 -9.20 -19.09 -1.86
CA LEU A 67 -7.78 -19.28 -2.16
C LEU A 67 -6.91 -19.14 -0.91
N TYR A 68 -7.31 -18.27 0.01
CA TYR A 68 -6.59 -17.98 1.24
C TYR A 68 -7.57 -17.52 2.32
N GLY A 69 -7.40 -17.99 3.55
CA GLY A 69 -8.21 -17.58 4.69
C GLY A 69 -9.69 -17.97 4.57
N GLY A 70 -10.59 -17.15 5.12
CA GLY A 70 -12.03 -17.40 5.06
C GLY A 70 -12.51 -18.63 5.86
N PRO A 71 -13.77 -19.06 5.67
CA PRO A 71 -14.38 -20.12 6.47
C PRO A 71 -13.74 -21.50 6.32
N ASP A 72 -13.19 -21.79 5.13
CA ASP A 72 -12.61 -23.10 4.80
C ASP A 72 -11.14 -23.24 5.22
N HIS A 73 -10.45 -22.11 5.49
CA HIS A 73 -9.07 -22.08 5.98
C HIS A 73 -9.00 -21.37 7.34
N PRO A 74 -9.34 -22.06 8.45
CA PRO A 74 -9.67 -21.43 9.72
C PRO A 74 -8.50 -20.77 10.46
N THR A 75 -7.27 -20.87 9.94
CA THR A 75 -6.05 -20.28 10.53
C THR A 75 -5.36 -19.29 9.61
N GLU A 76 -5.50 -19.43 8.29
CA GLU A 76 -4.92 -18.50 7.33
C GLU A 76 -5.62 -17.15 7.43
N GLY A 77 -4.85 -16.06 7.45
CA GLY A 77 -5.39 -14.70 7.55
C GLY A 77 -6.04 -14.32 8.89
N LYS A 78 -6.15 -15.23 9.87
CA LYS A 78 -6.72 -14.97 11.22
C LYS A 78 -5.69 -14.65 12.31
N PHE A 79 -4.42 -14.50 11.92
CA PHE A 79 -3.26 -14.22 12.80
C PHE A 79 -3.23 -15.07 14.10
N GLN A 80 -3.65 -16.32 14.01
CA GLN A 80 -3.81 -17.18 15.17
C GLN A 80 -3.51 -18.64 14.83
N LEU A 81 -3.17 -19.40 15.86
CA LEU A 81 -3.19 -20.86 15.76
C LEU A 81 -4.60 -21.43 15.70
N ALA A 82 -4.69 -22.72 15.35
CA ALA A 82 -5.92 -23.50 15.38
C ALA A 82 -6.62 -23.58 16.76
N ASP A 83 -5.98 -23.13 17.84
CA ASP A 83 -6.62 -23.02 19.16
C ASP A 83 -7.51 -21.77 19.31
N GLY A 84 -7.48 -20.86 18.33
CA GLY A 84 -8.29 -19.64 18.27
C GLY A 84 -7.93 -18.56 19.29
N THR A 85 -6.80 -18.69 19.99
CA THR A 85 -6.43 -17.77 21.09
C THR A 85 -4.95 -17.43 21.14
N THR A 86 -4.09 -18.26 20.55
CA THR A 86 -2.66 -18.03 20.49
C THR A 86 -2.32 -17.24 19.24
N ALA A 87 -1.77 -16.04 19.44
CA ALA A 87 -1.26 -15.17 18.37
C ALA A 87 -0.18 -15.88 17.54
N ASP A 88 -0.31 -15.79 16.22
CA ASP A 88 0.63 -16.39 15.26
C ASP A 88 0.64 -15.58 13.95
N TRP A 89 1.78 -15.51 13.27
CA TRP A 89 1.89 -14.79 11.99
C TRP A 89 1.32 -15.56 10.78
N GLY A 90 0.64 -16.69 11.01
CA GLY A 90 0.05 -17.56 9.98
C GLY A 90 0.93 -18.75 9.58
N GLY A 91 2.18 -18.81 10.05
CA GLY A 91 3.12 -19.90 9.75
C GLY A 91 2.98 -21.14 10.65
N GLY A 92 2.20 -21.06 11.73
CA GLY A 92 1.92 -22.18 12.64
C GLY A 92 3.12 -22.67 13.46
N ASN A 93 4.20 -21.89 13.51
CA ASN A 93 5.49 -22.30 14.08
C ASN A 93 5.72 -21.80 15.51
N LEU A 94 4.76 -21.05 16.09
CA LEU A 94 4.78 -20.63 17.49
C LEU A 94 6.05 -19.89 17.91
N LEU A 95 6.78 -19.29 16.97
CA LEU A 95 8.11 -18.78 17.27
C LEU A 95 8.03 -17.72 18.38
N PRO A 96 8.72 -17.94 19.52
CA PRO A 96 8.73 -16.98 20.59
C PRO A 96 9.59 -15.79 20.15
N GLY A 97 8.96 -14.63 19.97
CA GLY A 97 9.68 -13.38 19.72
C GLY A 97 9.50 -12.75 18.34
N GLY A 98 8.32 -12.84 17.73
CA GLY A 98 7.86 -11.78 16.83
C GLY A 98 8.77 -11.49 15.63
N TYR A 99 9.13 -12.50 14.85
CA TYR A 99 9.66 -12.27 13.51
C TYR A 99 8.76 -13.03 12.55
N GLY A 100 7.69 -12.36 12.10
CA GLY A 100 7.05 -12.77 10.85
C GLY A 100 8.08 -12.73 9.71
N GLY A 101 7.87 -13.49 8.63
CA GLY A 101 8.86 -13.60 7.56
C GLY A 101 9.34 -15.00 7.21
N ASP A 102 8.95 -16.02 7.98
CA ASP A 102 9.22 -17.41 7.58
C ASP A 102 8.37 -17.82 6.37
N PRO A 103 8.82 -18.82 5.58
CA PRO A 103 8.01 -19.38 4.50
C PRO A 103 6.60 -19.77 5.00
N GLY A 104 5.56 -19.13 4.47
CA GLY A 104 4.16 -19.36 4.84
C GLY A 104 3.61 -18.43 5.93
N ALA A 105 4.42 -17.52 6.50
CA ALA A 105 3.97 -16.51 7.44
C ALA A 105 3.86 -15.13 6.80
N TRP A 106 3.05 -14.26 7.41
CA TRP A 106 3.05 -12.83 7.11
C TRP A 106 4.37 -12.19 7.54
N SER A 107 4.85 -11.23 6.75
CA SER A 107 6.18 -10.62 6.88
C SER A 107 6.03 -9.12 7.13
N PRO A 108 6.48 -8.59 8.27
CA PRO A 108 6.45 -7.16 8.52
C PRO A 108 7.61 -6.45 7.82
N VAL A 109 7.37 -5.22 7.40
CA VAL A 109 8.35 -4.36 6.72
C VAL A 109 8.16 -2.93 7.19
N ASP A 110 9.28 -2.27 7.45
CA ASP A 110 9.36 -0.82 7.65
C ASP A 110 9.96 -0.19 6.39
N ILE A 111 9.15 0.60 5.68
CA ILE A 111 9.58 1.22 4.41
C ILE A 111 10.63 2.31 4.67
N THR A 112 10.68 2.87 5.87
CA THR A 112 11.65 3.93 6.21
C THR A 112 13.05 3.40 6.48
N HIS A 113 13.21 2.08 6.62
CA HIS A 113 14.49 1.46 6.90
C HIS A 113 15.23 1.12 5.62
N GLU A 114 16.33 1.84 5.38
CA GLU A 114 17.32 1.46 4.38
C GLU A 114 18.24 0.38 4.97
N ARG A 115 18.29 -0.77 4.30
CA ARG A 115 19.07 -1.90 4.81
C ARG A 115 20.57 -1.60 4.74
N VAL A 116 21.25 -1.97 5.83
CA VAL A 116 22.70 -1.96 5.93
C VAL A 116 23.27 -3.28 5.40
N TYR A 117 24.22 -3.17 4.47
CA TYR A 117 24.92 -4.27 3.79
C TYR A 117 26.37 -4.43 4.25
N TRP A 118 26.96 -3.41 4.90
CA TRP A 118 28.25 -3.55 5.58
C TRP A 118 28.08 -4.25 6.94
N HIS A 119 28.76 -5.37 7.15
CA HIS A 119 28.78 -6.06 8.43
C HIS A 119 30.07 -6.87 8.64
N ARG A 120 30.34 -7.24 9.90
CA ARG A 120 31.55 -7.98 10.26
C ARG A 120 31.36 -9.47 9.96
N ASP A 121 32.20 -10.02 9.09
CA ASP A 121 32.20 -11.44 8.74
C ASP A 121 33.63 -11.98 8.55
N THR A 122 33.74 -13.30 8.48
CA THR A 122 34.98 -14.01 8.10
C THR A 122 35.04 -14.35 6.61
N TYR A 123 34.00 -14.05 5.83
CA TYR A 123 33.88 -14.44 4.43
C TYR A 123 34.98 -13.81 3.58
N ASN A 124 35.86 -14.66 3.03
CA ASN A 124 37.00 -14.29 2.18
C ASN A 124 37.91 -13.22 2.81
N ALA A 125 38.03 -13.23 4.14
CA ALA A 125 38.84 -12.28 4.89
C ALA A 125 40.27 -12.78 5.13
N GLU A 126 40.56 -14.08 4.95
CA GLU A 126 41.85 -14.68 5.35
C GLU A 126 43.06 -14.17 4.57
N ASN A 127 42.86 -13.67 3.34
CA ASN A 127 43.94 -13.19 2.49
C ASN A 127 44.27 -11.72 2.74
N LEU A 128 43.38 -10.96 3.40
CA LEU A 128 43.62 -9.57 3.75
C LEU A 128 44.79 -9.48 4.71
N ASN A 129 45.80 -8.71 4.31
CA ASN A 129 47.10 -8.58 4.98
C ASN A 129 47.80 -9.91 5.35
N SER A 130 47.40 -11.03 4.73
CA SER A 130 47.84 -12.38 5.12
C SER A 130 47.51 -12.78 6.57
N ASN A 131 46.41 -12.28 7.15
CA ASN A 131 45.99 -12.57 8.53
C ASN A 131 45.61 -14.05 8.74
N GLY A 132 45.19 -14.75 7.69
CA GLY A 132 44.94 -16.18 7.70
C GLY A 132 43.53 -16.58 8.15
N THR A 133 43.28 -17.89 8.27
CA THR A 133 41.93 -18.43 8.52
C THR A 133 41.34 -17.91 9.83
N GLY A 134 40.09 -17.44 9.76
CA GLY A 134 39.34 -16.93 10.91
C GLY A 134 39.49 -15.42 11.14
N ASN A 135 40.22 -14.73 10.26
CA ASN A 135 40.26 -13.28 10.20
C ASN A 135 38.85 -12.71 9.99
N HIS A 136 38.55 -11.59 10.65
CA HIS A 136 37.32 -10.83 10.45
C HIS A 136 37.62 -9.58 9.66
N ALA A 137 36.73 -9.27 8.72
CA ALA A 137 36.77 -8.03 7.96
C ALA A 137 35.38 -7.38 8.00
N MET A 138 35.32 -6.10 7.65
CA MET A 138 34.04 -5.51 7.28
C MET A 138 33.73 -5.91 5.84
N TRP A 139 32.62 -6.62 5.66
CA TRP A 139 32.16 -7.16 4.39
C TRP A 139 30.89 -6.43 3.94
N CYS A 140 30.86 -6.00 2.68
CA CYS A 140 29.67 -5.52 2.00
C CYS A 140 29.08 -6.67 1.16
N GLY A 141 27.96 -7.23 1.62
CA GLY A 141 27.32 -8.39 1.01
C GLY A 141 26.36 -9.10 1.96
N LEU A 142 25.56 -10.03 1.44
CA LEU A 142 24.62 -10.83 2.23
C LEU A 142 24.96 -12.31 2.17
N PRO A 143 24.98 -13.03 3.32
CA PRO A 143 25.32 -14.44 3.38
C PRO A 143 24.24 -15.33 2.77
N ALA A 144 24.63 -16.55 2.41
CA ALA A 144 23.70 -17.53 1.86
C ALA A 144 22.71 -17.93 2.96
N GLY A 145 21.41 -17.78 2.68
CA GLY A 145 20.35 -18.02 3.65
C GLY A 145 19.90 -16.79 4.43
N ASP A 146 20.44 -15.59 4.13
CA ASP A 146 19.76 -14.36 4.50
C ASP A 146 18.36 -14.31 3.86
N ARG A 147 17.38 -13.73 4.56
CA ARG A 147 16.01 -13.68 4.06
C ARG A 147 15.89 -12.80 2.80
N ASP A 148 16.73 -11.77 2.68
CA ASP A 148 16.65 -10.82 1.55
C ASP A 148 17.38 -11.35 0.30
N VAL A 149 18.13 -12.45 0.42
CA VAL A 149 18.65 -13.19 -0.74
C VAL A 149 17.71 -14.32 -1.18
N ALA A 150 16.53 -14.43 -0.57
CA ALA A 150 15.52 -15.40 -0.97
C ALA A 150 14.98 -15.04 -2.36
N GLY A 151 15.28 -15.90 -3.34
CA GLY A 151 14.92 -15.68 -4.75
C GLY A 151 16.09 -15.23 -5.61
N TRP A 152 17.23 -14.87 -5.02
CA TRP A 152 18.45 -14.60 -5.79
C TRP A 152 18.87 -15.83 -6.59
N VAL A 153 19.40 -15.59 -7.78
CA VAL A 153 19.92 -16.67 -8.64
C VAL A 153 21.19 -17.27 -8.03
N ASN A 154 22.04 -16.45 -7.39
CA ASN A 154 23.34 -16.87 -6.86
C ASN A 154 23.65 -16.32 -5.45
N PRO A 155 22.90 -16.70 -4.40
CA PRO A 155 23.33 -16.40 -3.02
C PRO A 155 24.64 -17.15 -2.70
N GLN A 156 25.64 -16.57 -2.07
CA GLN A 156 25.76 -15.26 -1.38
C GLN A 156 26.50 -14.20 -2.20
N GLY A 157 26.29 -12.91 -1.90
CA GLY A 157 26.97 -11.83 -2.62
C GLY A 157 26.34 -10.46 -2.44
N TYR A 158 26.31 -9.64 -3.48
CA TYR A 158 25.67 -8.32 -3.49
C TYR A 158 24.51 -8.24 -4.49
N GLY A 159 23.59 -7.29 -4.27
CA GLY A 159 22.37 -7.13 -5.07
C GLY A 159 22.31 -5.84 -5.87
N ASN A 160 21.19 -5.63 -6.58
CA ASN A 160 20.97 -4.47 -7.43
C ASN A 160 20.53 -3.24 -6.62
N ASN A 161 20.87 -2.03 -7.09
CA ASN A 161 20.49 -0.73 -6.52
C ASN A 161 20.94 -0.51 -5.07
N TRP A 162 22.07 -1.08 -4.67
CA TRP A 162 22.62 -0.86 -3.34
C TRP A 162 23.38 0.46 -3.29
N SER A 163 23.28 1.16 -2.16
CA SER A 163 24.07 2.35 -1.85
C SER A 163 24.27 2.38 -0.34
N ASP A 164 25.41 1.87 0.14
CA ASP A 164 25.68 1.77 1.57
C ASP A 164 27.14 2.09 1.90
N ALA A 165 27.38 2.59 3.11
CA ALA A 165 28.67 3.13 3.50
C ALA A 165 29.18 2.56 4.84
N LEU A 166 30.50 2.36 4.91
CA LEU A 166 31.27 2.17 6.13
C LEU A 166 31.92 3.51 6.49
N ILE A 167 31.54 4.10 7.63
CA ILE A 167 31.90 5.47 8.01
C ILE A 167 32.83 5.54 9.21
N TYR A 168 33.79 6.46 9.13
CA TYR A 168 34.59 6.98 10.23
C TYR A 168 34.18 8.41 10.56
N VAL A 169 33.97 8.68 11.85
CA VAL A 169 33.71 10.03 12.37
C VAL A 169 34.64 10.26 13.55
N SER A 170 35.52 11.26 13.45
CA SER A 170 36.38 11.65 14.57
C SER A 170 35.63 12.46 15.63
N ASP A 171 36.26 12.60 16.80
CA ASP A 171 35.93 13.70 17.72
C ASP A 171 36.10 15.06 17.01
N PRO A 172 35.41 16.13 17.48
CA PRO A 172 35.59 17.47 16.93
C PRO A 172 37.06 17.91 16.96
N VAL A 173 37.56 18.43 15.84
CA VAL A 173 38.92 18.95 15.73
C VAL A 173 39.09 20.18 16.60
N ALA A 174 40.28 20.34 17.18
CA ALA A 174 40.55 21.42 18.13
C ALA A 174 40.38 22.84 17.55
N ASN A 175 40.54 23.01 16.23
CA ASN A 175 40.34 24.29 15.54
C ASN A 175 39.92 24.08 14.08
N GLU A 176 38.63 24.25 13.80
CA GLU A 176 38.05 24.08 12.47
C GLU A 176 38.59 25.06 11.42
N SER A 177 39.20 26.19 11.81
CA SER A 177 39.82 27.13 10.86
C SER A 177 41.19 26.67 10.34
N VAL A 178 41.73 25.55 10.84
CA VAL A 178 43.03 25.01 10.44
C VAL A 178 42.80 23.76 9.58
N GLY A 179 43.33 23.80 8.35
CA GLY A 179 43.33 22.64 7.47
C GLY A 179 44.37 21.58 7.87
N GLN A 180 44.15 20.34 7.42
CA GLN A 180 45.05 19.22 7.64
C GLN A 180 44.92 18.15 6.55
N THR A 181 45.94 17.30 6.46
CA THR A 181 45.92 16.08 5.63
C THR A 181 45.63 14.88 6.51
N VAL A 182 44.71 14.03 6.07
CA VAL A 182 44.40 12.75 6.71
C VAL A 182 45.12 11.64 5.94
N SER A 183 45.82 10.76 6.65
CA SER A 183 46.36 9.54 6.07
C SER A 183 45.38 8.40 6.34
N LEU A 184 45.04 7.65 5.29
CA LEU A 184 44.21 6.45 5.34
C LEU A 184 44.92 5.33 4.58
N ASP A 185 44.91 4.13 5.13
CA ASP A 185 45.40 2.93 4.45
C ASP A 185 44.73 1.69 5.03
N PHE A 186 44.48 0.69 4.21
CA PHE A 186 43.80 -0.57 4.55
C PHE A 186 44.03 -1.61 3.46
N PHE A 187 43.61 -2.86 3.70
CA PHE A 187 43.57 -3.90 2.68
C PHE A 187 42.14 -4.16 2.21
N LEU A 188 41.99 -4.36 0.91
CA LEU A 188 40.72 -4.46 0.20
C LEU A 188 40.70 -5.69 -0.71
N ASN A 189 39.60 -6.42 -0.66
CA ASN A 189 39.13 -7.25 -1.77
C ASN A 189 37.85 -6.62 -2.32
N TYR A 190 37.67 -6.64 -3.63
CA TYR A 190 36.46 -6.16 -4.29
C TYR A 190 36.16 -7.00 -5.54
N ASP A 191 34.88 -7.18 -5.83
CA ASP A 191 34.39 -7.97 -6.95
C ASP A 191 33.03 -7.45 -7.40
N THR A 192 33.05 -6.51 -8.34
CA THR A 192 31.89 -5.73 -8.76
C THR A 192 31.76 -5.65 -10.28
N GLU A 193 30.57 -5.35 -10.80
CA GLU A 193 30.36 -5.18 -12.23
C GLU A 193 31.26 -4.07 -12.80
N ILE A 194 31.99 -4.40 -13.87
CA ILE A 194 32.99 -3.50 -14.47
C ILE A 194 32.38 -2.22 -15.05
N GLY A 195 32.67 -1.10 -14.39
CA GLY A 195 32.35 0.24 -14.86
C GLY A 195 30.96 0.75 -14.51
N TYR A 196 30.18 0.00 -13.72
CA TYR A 196 28.81 0.32 -13.31
C TYR A 196 28.65 0.26 -11.80
N ASP A 197 29.26 -0.74 -11.16
CA ASP A 197 29.29 -0.90 -9.72
C ASP A 197 30.64 -0.48 -9.14
N PHE A 198 30.61 0.25 -8.03
CA PHE A 198 31.79 0.94 -7.50
C PHE A 198 31.97 0.75 -6.01
N VAL A 199 33.22 0.51 -5.60
CA VAL A 199 33.69 0.75 -4.24
C VAL A 199 34.48 2.05 -4.23
N ARG A 200 34.01 3.05 -3.47
CA ARG A 200 34.60 4.39 -3.41
C ARG A 200 35.12 4.71 -2.03
N VAL A 201 36.18 5.50 -1.97
CA VAL A 201 36.59 6.17 -0.74
C VAL A 201 36.35 7.65 -0.90
N GLU A 202 35.64 8.22 0.07
CA GLU A 202 35.23 9.61 0.05
C GLU A 202 35.46 10.27 1.40
N TYR A 203 35.61 11.59 1.40
CA TYR A 203 35.61 12.37 2.62
C TYR A 203 34.67 13.56 2.49
N LEU A 204 34.07 13.95 3.61
CA LEU A 204 33.18 15.08 3.62
C LEU A 204 33.97 16.38 3.69
N ARG A 205 33.75 17.27 2.71
CA ARG A 205 34.39 18.59 2.65
C ARG A 205 33.35 19.66 2.40
N ASN A 206 33.08 20.49 3.41
CA ASN A 206 32.09 21.57 3.33
C ASN A 206 30.74 21.04 2.78
N GLU A 207 30.19 20.02 3.45
CA GLU A 207 28.92 19.36 3.11
C GLU A 207 28.88 18.65 1.75
N ILE A 208 30.02 18.50 1.06
CA ILE A 208 30.12 17.80 -0.22
C ILE A 208 31.05 16.60 -0.06
N TRP A 209 30.60 15.42 -0.51
CA TRP A 209 31.44 14.24 -0.60
C TRP A 209 32.47 14.41 -1.73
N VAL A 210 33.74 14.22 -1.39
CA VAL A 210 34.86 14.30 -2.33
C VAL A 210 35.46 12.91 -2.48
N GLU A 211 35.40 12.37 -3.70
CA GLU A 211 36.01 11.09 -4.05
C GLU A 211 37.54 11.16 -4.02
N VAL A 212 38.15 10.14 -3.42
CA VAL A 212 39.59 9.97 -3.20
C VAL A 212 40.12 8.85 -4.10
N ALA A 213 39.35 7.77 -4.20
CA ALA A 213 39.59 6.65 -5.10
C ALA A 213 38.25 5.96 -5.40
N SER A 214 38.20 5.30 -6.54
CA SER A 214 37.10 4.45 -6.95
C SER A 214 37.67 3.23 -7.65
N VAL A 215 37.18 2.05 -7.29
CA VAL A 215 37.48 0.78 -7.94
C VAL A 215 36.21 0.09 -8.40
N THR A 216 36.35 -0.69 -9.46
CA THR A 216 35.31 -1.49 -10.10
C THR A 216 36.01 -2.68 -10.77
N ASN A 217 35.26 -3.69 -11.23
CA ASN A 217 35.79 -5.01 -11.62
C ASN A 217 36.25 -5.80 -10.38
N THR A 218 37.29 -6.61 -10.51
CA THR A 218 37.72 -7.54 -9.47
C THR A 218 39.22 -7.54 -9.26
N ASN A 219 39.66 -7.79 -8.02
CA ASN A 219 41.07 -8.05 -7.70
C ASN A 219 41.42 -9.55 -7.56
N HIS A 220 40.47 -10.46 -7.80
CA HIS A 220 40.78 -11.89 -7.88
C HIS A 220 41.40 -12.27 -9.25
N ASP A 221 42.08 -13.41 -9.30
CA ASP A 221 42.61 -13.95 -10.56
C ASP A 221 41.53 -14.60 -11.43
N GLY A 222 41.85 -15.03 -12.66
CA GLY A 222 40.86 -15.67 -13.54
C GLY A 222 40.27 -16.99 -13.04
N GLY A 223 40.72 -17.50 -11.88
CA GLY A 223 40.15 -18.66 -11.19
C GLY A 223 39.32 -18.31 -9.95
N GLY A 224 39.07 -17.03 -9.69
CA GLY A 224 38.32 -16.58 -8.51
C GLY A 224 39.15 -16.53 -7.22
N THR A 225 40.49 -16.59 -7.31
CA THR A 225 41.33 -16.55 -6.11
C THR A 225 41.79 -15.12 -5.81
N PHE A 226 41.47 -14.62 -4.62
CA PHE A 226 42.00 -13.36 -4.11
C PHE A 226 43.42 -13.58 -3.55
N ALA A 227 44.41 -12.98 -4.19
CA ALA A 227 45.80 -13.12 -3.76
C ALA A 227 46.05 -12.32 -2.47
N ALA A 228 46.72 -12.92 -1.48
CA ALA A 228 47.23 -12.18 -0.34
C ALA A 228 48.32 -11.17 -0.80
N PRO A 229 48.36 -9.94 -0.23
CA PRO A 229 47.62 -9.46 0.95
C PRO A 229 46.27 -8.79 0.65
N GLY A 230 45.69 -8.96 -0.55
CA GLY A 230 44.65 -8.08 -1.07
C GLY A 230 45.24 -6.83 -1.71
N VAL A 231 44.39 -5.90 -2.15
CA VAL A 231 44.81 -4.59 -2.66
C VAL A 231 44.99 -3.63 -1.51
N ARG A 232 46.14 -2.94 -1.46
CA ARG A 232 46.40 -1.92 -0.47
C ARG A 232 45.86 -0.57 -0.95
N PHE A 233 45.08 0.13 -0.12
CA PHE A 233 44.44 1.40 -0.52
C PHE A 233 45.43 2.45 -1.02
N SER A 234 46.57 2.62 -0.34
CA SER A 234 47.61 3.57 -0.74
C SER A 234 48.20 3.32 -2.14
N ASP A 235 48.05 2.13 -2.71
CA ASP A 235 48.48 1.81 -4.08
C ASP A 235 47.44 2.22 -5.15
N ILE A 236 46.18 2.41 -4.76
CA ILE A 236 45.05 2.79 -5.63
C ILE A 236 44.53 4.22 -5.36
N GLN A 237 45.02 4.89 -4.32
CA GLN A 237 44.64 6.25 -3.97
C GLN A 237 45.00 7.22 -5.10
N THR A 238 44.01 7.96 -5.61
CA THR A 238 44.21 8.90 -6.75
C THR A 238 44.30 10.36 -6.33
N ALA A 239 43.74 10.71 -5.17
CA ALA A 239 43.79 12.05 -4.60
C ALA A 239 44.10 12.00 -3.08
N PRO A 240 44.68 13.06 -2.49
CA PRO A 240 44.86 13.14 -1.04
C PRO A 240 43.52 13.42 -0.33
N ILE A 241 43.43 13.03 0.95
CA ILE A 241 42.35 13.48 1.84
C ILE A 241 42.82 14.77 2.51
N GLU A 242 42.31 15.91 2.02
CA GLU A 242 42.72 17.24 2.48
C GLU A 242 41.51 18.05 2.95
N PHE A 243 41.51 18.39 4.23
CA PHE A 243 40.59 19.34 4.84
C PHE A 243 41.22 20.72 4.85
N LEU A 244 40.51 21.73 4.37
CA LEU A 244 40.82 23.13 4.49
C LEU A 244 40.13 23.72 5.73
N GLY A 245 40.51 24.95 6.10
CA GLY A 245 39.82 25.65 7.18
C GLY A 245 38.34 25.84 6.85
N ASN A 246 37.47 25.42 7.77
CA ASN A 246 36.01 25.38 7.74
C ASN A 246 35.39 24.20 6.96
N ASP A 247 36.16 23.19 6.57
CA ASP A 247 35.63 22.03 5.83
C ASP A 247 34.90 21.01 6.73
N TYR A 248 34.99 21.14 8.05
CA TYR A 248 34.55 20.17 9.07
C TYR A 248 33.04 20.22 9.41
N GLY A 249 32.22 20.81 8.53
CA GLY A 249 30.78 20.93 8.72
C GLY A 249 29.99 19.74 8.16
N TYR A 250 29.08 19.20 8.97
CA TYR A 250 28.00 18.29 8.56
C TYR A 250 26.66 18.84 9.05
N GLY A 251 25.64 18.79 8.20
CA GLY A 251 24.32 19.37 8.40
C GLY A 251 23.55 18.84 9.62
N GLY A 252 23.92 19.31 10.81
CA GLY A 252 23.06 19.34 11.99
C GLY A 252 23.35 18.36 13.13
N LEU A 253 24.26 17.38 13.01
CA LEU A 253 24.42 16.35 14.07
C LEU A 253 25.83 16.14 14.64
N VAL A 254 26.91 16.64 14.03
CA VAL A 254 28.21 16.84 14.71
C VAL A 254 28.98 17.93 13.95
N SER A 255 29.08 19.14 14.49
CA SER A 255 29.95 20.16 13.88
C SER A 255 31.40 19.91 14.30
N GLY A 256 32.32 19.91 13.34
CA GLY A 256 33.75 20.01 13.60
C GLY A 256 34.56 18.72 13.48
N GLY A 257 33.99 17.59 13.05
CA GLY A 257 34.71 16.33 12.93
C GLY A 257 35.34 16.08 11.55
N ILE A 258 36.28 15.15 11.48
CA ILE A 258 36.77 14.53 10.24
C ILE A 258 35.86 13.36 9.92
N ILE A 259 35.27 13.37 8.72
CA ILE A 259 34.36 12.33 8.24
C ILE A 259 34.91 11.73 6.96
N VAL A 260 35.11 10.42 6.97
CA VAL A 260 35.58 9.62 5.83
C VAL A 260 34.69 8.40 5.70
N ARG A 261 34.33 8.01 4.48
CA ARG A 261 33.51 6.82 4.23
C ARG A 261 34.09 5.96 3.11
N ILE A 262 33.81 4.66 3.19
CA ILE A 262 33.98 3.69 2.12
C ILE A 262 32.57 3.32 1.66
N VAL A 263 32.23 3.60 0.41
CA VAL A 263 30.88 3.42 -0.14
C VAL A 263 30.89 2.26 -1.12
N PHE A 264 29.86 1.44 -1.09
CA PHE A 264 29.52 0.56 -2.20
C PHE A 264 28.25 1.05 -2.88
N GLU A 265 28.28 1.14 -4.21
CA GLU A 265 27.13 1.48 -5.05
C GLU A 265 26.99 0.43 -6.16
N SER A 266 25.77 -0.09 -6.36
CA SER A 266 25.42 -0.91 -7.53
C SER A 266 24.30 -0.30 -8.35
N ASP A 267 24.31 -0.59 -9.65
CA ASP A 267 23.27 -0.16 -10.57
C ASP A 267 22.04 -1.10 -10.58
N GLY A 268 21.14 -0.95 -11.55
CA GLY A 268 19.87 -1.69 -11.58
C GLY A 268 19.95 -3.16 -11.99
N ALA A 269 21.11 -3.68 -12.40
CA ALA A 269 21.27 -5.06 -12.85
C ALA A 269 22.72 -5.57 -12.67
N TRP A 270 22.95 -6.84 -13.03
CA TRP A 270 24.28 -7.46 -13.03
C TRP A 270 24.87 -7.61 -11.64
N SER A 271 24.26 -8.50 -10.88
CA SER A 271 24.72 -8.88 -9.54
C SER A 271 24.39 -10.34 -9.21
N ASP A 272 24.65 -10.75 -7.98
CA ASP A 272 24.33 -12.09 -7.49
C ASP A 272 22.82 -12.32 -7.39
N GLU A 273 22.05 -11.24 -7.30
CA GLU A 273 20.59 -11.24 -7.28
C GLU A 273 20.00 -11.80 -8.58
N ASP A 274 20.43 -11.27 -9.73
CA ASP A 274 19.94 -11.69 -11.05
C ASP A 274 20.82 -12.74 -11.74
N GLY A 275 21.98 -13.05 -11.17
CA GLY A 275 22.92 -14.06 -11.66
C GLY A 275 23.63 -13.67 -12.97
N LEU A 276 23.54 -12.41 -13.38
CA LEU A 276 24.22 -11.91 -14.57
C LEU A 276 25.68 -11.54 -14.28
N PHE A 277 26.00 -11.19 -13.03
CA PHE A 277 27.36 -11.09 -12.52
C PHE A 277 27.45 -11.81 -11.17
N VAL A 278 28.10 -12.97 -11.16
CA VAL A 278 28.27 -13.76 -9.92
C VAL A 278 29.58 -13.40 -9.27
N SER A 279 29.51 -12.73 -8.12
CA SER A 279 30.69 -12.40 -7.33
C SER A 279 31.22 -13.63 -6.59
N VAL A 280 32.53 -13.68 -6.39
CA VAL A 280 33.18 -14.73 -5.61
C VAL A 280 33.16 -14.40 -4.13
N ALA A 281 33.18 -13.11 -3.79
CA ALA A 281 33.34 -12.64 -2.42
C ALA A 281 32.31 -11.57 -2.00
N GLY A 282 31.25 -11.33 -2.77
CA GLY A 282 30.42 -10.13 -2.57
C GLY A 282 31.16 -8.87 -3.01
N ALA A 283 30.55 -7.70 -2.77
CA ALA A 283 31.02 -6.44 -3.33
C ALA A 283 32.41 -6.05 -2.83
N ALA A 284 32.65 -6.09 -1.51
CA ALA A 284 33.91 -5.66 -0.92
C ALA A 284 34.18 -6.28 0.46
N GLN A 285 35.45 -6.59 0.77
CA GLN A 285 35.95 -6.77 2.14
C GLN A 285 37.03 -5.75 2.45
N VAL A 286 36.96 -5.12 3.62
CA VAL A 286 37.97 -4.16 4.11
C VAL A 286 38.45 -4.57 5.50
N ASP A 287 39.77 -4.54 5.69
CA ASP A 287 40.40 -4.88 6.97
C ASP A 287 41.70 -4.09 7.20
N ASP A 288 42.21 -4.14 8.45
CA ASP A 288 43.42 -3.49 8.93
C ASP A 288 43.46 -1.98 8.62
N ILE A 289 42.36 -1.30 8.92
CA ILE A 289 42.19 0.11 8.59
C ILE A 289 43.02 0.97 9.55
N THR A 290 43.95 1.72 8.98
CA THR A 290 44.71 2.76 9.68
C THR A 290 44.27 4.14 9.23
N ILE A 291 43.92 5.00 10.18
CA ILE A 291 43.63 6.40 9.91
C ILE A 291 44.40 7.29 10.88
N SER A 292 45.06 8.33 10.37
CA SER A 292 45.85 9.26 11.18
C SER A 292 45.64 10.71 10.77
N HIS A 293 45.44 11.57 11.76
CA HIS A 293 45.19 13.00 11.60
C HIS A 293 45.54 13.75 12.90
N SER A 294 45.15 15.02 13.04
CA SER A 294 45.47 15.87 14.19
C SER A 294 45.02 15.32 15.54
N GLU A 295 43.95 14.52 15.56
CA GLU A 295 43.37 14.00 16.80
C GLU A 295 43.97 12.66 17.22
N GLY A 296 44.75 12.00 16.35
CA GLY A 296 45.44 10.77 16.71
C GLY A 296 45.73 9.83 15.56
N PHE A 297 46.09 8.61 15.96
CA PHE A 297 46.28 7.46 15.10
C PHE A 297 45.32 6.37 15.59
N PHE A 298 44.53 5.84 14.69
CA PHE A 298 43.52 4.82 14.96
C PHE A 298 43.75 3.62 14.06
N PHE A 299 43.51 2.44 14.60
CA PHE A 299 43.64 1.16 13.92
C PHE A 299 42.40 0.31 14.23
N GLU A 300 41.86 -0.33 13.21
CA GLU A 300 40.70 -1.22 13.30
C GLU A 300 40.97 -2.49 12.49
N ASP A 301 40.95 -3.63 13.18
CA ASP A 301 41.14 -4.99 12.64
C ASP A 301 39.91 -5.88 12.87
N PHE A 302 38.83 -5.34 13.46
CA PHE A 302 37.57 -6.05 13.72
C PHE A 302 37.69 -7.36 14.53
N GLU A 303 38.83 -7.63 15.18
CA GLU A 303 39.01 -8.84 16.00
C GLU A 303 38.45 -8.65 17.42
N GLY A 304 38.28 -7.39 17.85
CA GLY A 304 37.72 -7.01 19.12
C GLY A 304 36.19 -7.09 19.20
N ALA A 305 35.65 -6.78 20.39
CA ALA A 305 34.22 -6.53 20.54
C ALA A 305 33.90 -5.08 20.14
N ALA A 306 32.76 -4.88 19.48
CA ALA A 306 32.19 -3.57 19.20
C ALA A 306 32.07 -2.68 20.48
N PRO A 307 32.05 -1.34 20.34
CA PRO A 307 31.96 -0.57 19.11
C PRO A 307 33.28 -0.47 18.34
N TYR A 308 33.19 -0.58 17.01
CA TYR A 308 34.30 -0.39 16.08
C TYR A 308 34.49 1.10 15.77
N VAL A 309 35.72 1.48 15.43
CA VAL A 309 36.10 2.83 15.01
C VAL A 309 35.46 3.17 13.65
N TRP A 310 35.39 2.18 12.76
CA TRP A 310 34.64 2.22 11.51
C TRP A 310 33.34 1.44 11.68
N ARG A 311 32.21 2.08 11.38
CA ARG A 311 30.89 1.45 11.54
C ARG A 311 30.06 1.60 10.27
N PRO A 312 29.14 0.67 9.99
CA PRO A 312 28.16 0.89 8.93
C PRO A 312 27.37 2.19 9.17
N ASP A 313 27.07 2.91 8.10
CA ASP A 313 26.34 4.19 8.12
C ASP A 313 24.83 3.95 8.09
N GLN A 314 24.32 3.47 9.21
CA GLN A 314 22.89 3.25 9.37
C GLN A 314 22.14 4.58 9.32
N GLN A 315 21.34 4.77 8.28
CA GLN A 315 20.47 5.94 8.18
C GLN A 315 19.41 5.92 9.28
N PRO A 316 18.98 7.07 9.80
CA PRO A 316 17.84 7.12 10.71
C PRO A 316 16.57 6.56 10.07
N PHE A 317 15.78 5.81 10.84
CA PHE A 317 14.51 5.23 10.37
C PHE A 317 13.48 5.21 11.50
N PHE A 318 12.23 4.92 11.13
CA PHE A 318 11.10 4.93 12.06
C PHE A 318 11.09 3.69 12.96
N GLY A 319 11.26 2.51 12.38
CA GLY A 319 11.16 1.24 13.08
C GLY A 319 9.92 0.44 12.67
N ASP A 320 10.02 -0.87 12.77
CA ASP A 320 8.95 -1.83 12.53
C ASP A 320 8.19 -2.14 13.84
N PHE A 321 6.98 -1.59 13.95
CA PHE A 321 6.09 -1.76 15.10
C PHE A 321 5.03 -2.85 14.89
N ALA A 322 5.06 -3.58 13.78
CA ALA A 322 4.06 -4.60 13.49
C ALA A 322 4.10 -5.74 14.53
N ASP A 323 2.95 -6.09 15.09
CA ASP A 323 2.81 -7.23 16.00
C ASP A 323 1.44 -7.89 15.93
N VAL A 324 1.35 -9.10 16.48
CA VAL A 324 0.08 -9.81 16.66
C VAL A 324 -0.30 -9.81 18.13
N TYR A 325 -1.47 -9.23 18.42
CA TYR A 325 -1.97 -8.99 19.77
C TYR A 325 -3.06 -10.01 20.10
N SER A 326 -2.83 -10.82 21.12
CA SER A 326 -3.80 -11.83 21.60
C SER A 326 -5.07 -11.28 22.26
N LYS A 327 -5.13 -9.97 22.56
CA LYS A 327 -6.24 -9.34 23.27
C LYS A 327 -6.42 -7.90 22.80
N PHE A 328 -7.39 -7.72 21.92
CA PHE A 328 -7.97 -6.42 21.59
C PHE A 328 -9.44 -6.46 21.98
N THR A 329 -9.92 -5.47 22.72
CA THR A 329 -11.34 -5.39 23.13
C THR A 329 -11.98 -4.15 22.55
N ASP A 330 -13.18 -4.33 21.99
CA ASP A 330 -14.03 -3.27 21.48
C ASP A 330 -14.61 -2.44 22.66
N ILE A 331 -14.93 -1.18 22.39
CA ILE A 331 -15.72 -0.33 23.30
C ILE A 331 -17.13 -0.90 23.48
N ASP A 332 -17.70 -1.50 22.44
CA ASP A 332 -18.98 -2.22 22.45
C ASP A 332 -18.76 -3.73 22.55
N PRO A 333 -18.95 -4.35 23.73
CA PRO A 333 -18.76 -5.79 23.91
C PRO A 333 -19.69 -6.66 23.06
N CYS A 334 -20.73 -6.10 22.44
CA CYS A 334 -21.59 -6.83 21.52
C CYS A 334 -20.97 -7.00 20.13
N ARG A 335 -19.90 -6.26 19.84
CA ARG A 335 -19.15 -6.25 18.57
C ARG A 335 -17.71 -6.73 18.75
N GLU A 336 -17.42 -7.31 19.91
CA GLU A 336 -16.10 -7.83 20.27
C GLU A 336 -15.57 -8.83 19.23
N ASN A 337 -14.34 -8.59 18.78
CA ASN A 337 -13.53 -9.60 18.11
C ASN A 337 -12.55 -10.21 19.12
N GLY A 338 -12.73 -11.48 19.46
CA GLY A 338 -11.95 -12.17 20.48
C GLY A 338 -10.73 -12.94 19.95
N SER A 339 -10.47 -12.89 18.64
CA SER A 339 -9.26 -13.48 18.04
C SER A 339 -8.03 -12.62 18.34
N PRO A 340 -6.83 -13.20 18.22
CA PRO A 340 -5.63 -12.43 17.99
C PRO A 340 -5.73 -11.58 16.72
N VAL A 341 -5.17 -10.38 16.76
CA VAL A 341 -5.28 -9.39 15.69
C VAL A 341 -3.92 -8.77 15.39
N MET A 342 -3.68 -8.33 14.15
CA MET A 342 -2.41 -7.74 13.73
C MET A 342 -2.51 -6.21 13.71
N GLY A 343 -1.52 -5.51 14.25
CA GLY A 343 -1.47 -4.05 14.23
C GLY A 343 -0.06 -3.50 14.44
N PHE A 344 0.05 -2.18 14.62
CA PHE A 344 1.34 -1.45 14.62
C PHE A 344 1.54 -0.61 15.89
N LEU A 345 1.22 -1.19 17.05
CA LEU A 345 1.18 -0.46 18.32
C LEU A 345 2.56 -0.33 18.92
N ASP A 346 2.83 0.83 19.51
CA ASP A 346 4.02 1.05 20.31
C ASP A 346 3.72 0.92 21.81
N TYR A 347 4.02 -0.27 22.31
CA TYR A 347 3.92 -0.62 23.71
C TYR A 347 5.27 -0.65 24.41
N ASN A 348 6.24 0.13 23.90
CA ASN A 348 7.63 0.15 24.32
C ASN A 348 8.32 -1.20 24.10
N GLN A 349 7.96 -1.94 23.04
CA GLN A 349 8.62 -3.18 22.64
C GLN A 349 10.07 -2.95 22.19
N ILE A 350 10.86 -4.03 22.11
CA ILE A 350 12.05 -4.00 21.27
C ILE A 350 11.56 -3.94 19.83
N VAL A 351 11.96 -2.91 19.11
CA VAL A 351 11.59 -2.72 17.71
C VAL A 351 12.37 -3.71 16.85
N ARG A 352 11.70 -4.40 15.92
CA ARG A 352 12.21 -5.62 15.25
C ARG A 352 13.43 -5.39 14.39
N ASN A 353 13.44 -4.31 13.61
CA ASN A 353 14.54 -3.89 12.76
C ASN A 353 15.50 -2.91 13.48
N GLY A 354 15.38 -2.76 14.81
CA GLY A 354 16.31 -1.97 15.60
C GLY A 354 17.67 -2.68 15.80
N PRO A 355 18.69 -1.97 16.34
CA PRO A 355 18.65 -0.58 16.85
C PRO A 355 18.54 0.47 15.74
N GLY A 356 18.01 1.65 16.08
CA GLY A 356 18.06 2.86 15.27
C GLY A 356 19.49 3.39 15.09
N ALA A 357 19.68 4.40 14.25
CA ALA A 357 20.96 5.07 14.02
C ALA A 357 21.58 5.65 15.31
N SER A 358 20.73 6.02 16.28
CA SER A 358 21.15 6.48 17.61
C SER A 358 21.55 5.36 18.58
N GLY A 359 21.38 4.09 18.19
CA GLY A 359 21.51 2.92 19.05
C GLY A 359 20.24 2.60 19.87
N ALA A 360 19.16 3.37 19.67
CA ALA A 360 17.89 3.13 20.35
C ALA A 360 17.25 1.82 19.89
N ILE A 361 16.84 0.97 20.85
CA ILE A 361 16.12 -0.29 20.55
C ILE A 361 14.64 -0.24 20.96
N ARG A 362 14.22 0.86 21.59
CA ARG A 362 12.86 1.13 22.07
C ARG A 362 12.61 2.64 22.08
N THR A 363 11.36 3.05 22.01
CA THR A 363 10.92 4.46 21.98
C THR A 363 10.49 4.99 23.36
N GLY A 364 10.06 4.11 24.27
CA GLY A 364 9.38 4.49 25.51
C GLY A 364 7.88 4.19 25.53
N GLY A 365 7.29 3.83 24.37
CA GLY A 365 5.87 3.52 24.22
C GLY A 365 5.01 4.76 23.94
N GLU A 366 3.91 4.54 23.24
CA GLU A 366 2.95 5.58 22.86
C GLU A 366 1.63 5.40 23.63
N PRO A 367 1.40 6.13 24.73
CA PRO A 367 0.22 5.93 25.55
C PRO A 367 -1.02 6.56 24.90
N TYR A 368 -2.12 5.81 24.93
CA TYR A 368 -3.46 6.29 24.61
C TYR A 368 -4.24 6.62 25.90
N PRO A 369 -4.47 7.91 26.23
CA PRO A 369 -5.17 8.30 27.46
C PRO A 369 -6.70 8.10 27.40
N GLY A 370 -7.24 7.56 26.31
CA GLY A 370 -8.66 7.38 26.07
C GLY A 370 -9.22 6.06 26.61
N VAL A 371 -9.98 5.36 25.78
CA VAL A 371 -10.59 4.07 26.12
C VAL A 371 -9.52 2.97 26.15
N ALA A 372 -9.59 2.09 27.15
CA ALA A 372 -8.72 0.92 27.21
C ALA A 372 -9.29 -0.18 26.30
N TYR A 373 -8.63 -0.42 25.16
CA TYR A 373 -8.98 -1.46 24.19
C TYR A 373 -8.47 -2.86 24.58
N GLY A 374 -8.42 -3.17 25.88
CA GLY A 374 -8.03 -4.49 26.37
C GLY A 374 -6.53 -4.82 26.25
N ILE A 375 -5.79 -4.03 25.46
CA ILE A 375 -4.34 -4.07 25.35
C ILE A 375 -3.73 -3.55 26.67
N PRO A 376 -2.94 -4.37 27.39
CA PRO A 376 -2.35 -3.96 28.66
C PRO A 376 -1.45 -2.73 28.52
N GLY A 377 -1.82 -1.63 29.20
CA GLY A 377 -1.08 -0.37 29.19
C GLY A 377 -1.73 0.75 28.35
N SER A 378 -2.79 0.45 27.60
CA SER A 378 -3.48 1.39 26.71
C SER A 378 -2.50 2.07 25.75
N TRP A 379 -1.95 1.30 24.82
CA TRP A 379 -0.99 1.79 23.82
C TRP A 379 -1.68 2.20 22.54
N ALA A 380 -1.05 3.07 21.76
CA ALA A 380 -1.51 3.52 20.45
C ALA A 380 -0.53 3.10 19.34
N THR A 381 -0.94 3.28 18.08
CA THR A 381 -0.02 3.25 16.94
C THR A 381 1.01 4.37 17.10
N ASN A 382 2.31 4.11 16.88
CA ASN A 382 3.32 5.15 17.10
C ASN A 382 3.05 6.37 16.21
N HIS A 383 3.03 7.56 16.82
CA HIS A 383 2.87 8.84 16.13
C HIS A 383 3.96 9.86 16.51
N SER A 384 4.97 9.44 17.28
CA SER A 384 6.00 10.27 17.88
C SER A 384 7.36 10.16 17.20
N GLY A 385 7.41 9.69 15.96
CA GLY A 385 8.61 9.69 15.13
C GLY A 385 9.46 8.41 15.19
N GLY A 386 9.02 7.39 15.92
CA GLY A 386 9.68 6.09 15.97
C GLY A 386 11.02 6.09 16.74
N LEU A 387 11.92 5.16 16.39
CA LEU A 387 13.20 4.94 17.06
C LEU A 387 14.13 6.16 17.03
N ASP A 388 14.26 6.80 15.86
CA ASP A 388 15.20 7.91 15.66
C ASP A 388 14.52 9.29 15.60
N ASN A 389 13.20 9.38 15.86
CA ASN A 389 12.41 10.61 15.76
C ASN A 389 12.65 11.33 14.41
N PHE A 390 12.65 10.54 13.33
CA PHE A 390 13.13 10.96 12.01
C PHE A 390 12.01 11.08 10.97
N ALA A 391 11.09 10.13 10.96
CA ALA A 391 10.05 10.00 9.94
C ALA A 391 8.67 9.89 10.57
N LEU A 392 7.63 9.76 9.74
CA LEU A 392 6.31 9.33 10.18
C LEU A 392 6.16 7.82 9.98
N ILE A 393 5.17 7.19 10.62
CA ILE A 393 4.98 5.75 10.49
C ILE A 393 4.64 5.39 9.05
N ASP A 394 5.38 4.41 8.53
CA ASP A 394 5.16 3.81 7.22
C ASP A 394 5.55 2.32 7.30
N ASN A 395 4.71 1.56 7.98
CA ASN A 395 4.91 0.14 8.22
C ASN A 395 3.86 -0.66 7.45
N LEU A 396 4.22 -1.87 7.06
CA LEU A 396 3.32 -2.78 6.37
C LEU A 396 3.56 -4.21 6.80
N VAL A 397 2.60 -5.07 6.48
CA VAL A 397 2.76 -6.52 6.50
C VAL A 397 2.40 -7.09 5.14
N MET A 398 3.21 -8.02 4.68
CA MET A 398 3.01 -8.75 3.43
C MET A 398 2.55 -10.17 3.72
N SER A 399 1.57 -10.65 2.96
CA SER A 399 1.10 -12.03 3.03
C SER A 399 2.20 -12.99 2.57
N PRO A 400 2.12 -14.27 2.98
CA PRO A 400 2.82 -15.32 2.24
C PRO A 400 2.31 -15.36 0.79
N GLU A 401 3.01 -16.15 -0.04
CA GLU A 401 2.56 -16.45 -1.39
C GLU A 401 1.23 -17.22 -1.39
N ILE A 402 0.28 -16.77 -2.19
CA ILE A 402 -1.05 -17.35 -2.35
C ILE A 402 -1.16 -17.91 -3.76
N ALA A 403 -1.40 -19.22 -3.87
CA ALA A 403 -1.64 -19.85 -5.18
C ALA A 403 -3.02 -19.44 -5.72
N VAL A 404 -3.08 -19.11 -7.02
CA VAL A 404 -4.33 -18.76 -7.73
C VAL A 404 -5.10 -20.00 -8.15
N ASP A 405 -4.41 -21.13 -8.29
CA ASP A 405 -4.96 -22.40 -8.75
C ASP A 405 -5.25 -23.33 -7.56
N LEU A 406 -6.45 -23.91 -7.54
CA LEU A 406 -6.80 -24.89 -6.53
C LEU A 406 -6.39 -26.29 -6.97
N PRO A 407 -6.05 -27.19 -6.03
CA PRO A 407 -5.79 -28.57 -6.39
C PRO A 407 -7.02 -29.23 -7.04
N GLY A 408 -6.93 -29.57 -8.33
CA GLY A 408 -7.99 -30.29 -9.03
C GLY A 408 -8.31 -29.67 -10.37
N THR A 409 -9.60 -29.66 -10.72
CA THR A 409 -10.12 -29.03 -11.96
C THR A 409 -11.41 -28.24 -11.69
N ASP A 410 -11.69 -27.94 -10.41
CA ASP A 410 -12.98 -27.38 -10.02
C ASP A 410 -13.07 -25.89 -10.38
N ASP A 411 -11.94 -25.18 -10.41
CA ASP A 411 -11.81 -23.76 -10.76
C ASP A 411 -11.17 -23.50 -12.15
N ASP A 412 -11.05 -24.54 -12.98
CA ASP A 412 -10.43 -24.50 -14.32
C ASP A 412 -11.30 -23.85 -15.41
N ASP A 413 -12.56 -23.54 -15.12
CA ASP A 413 -13.41 -22.85 -16.10
C ASP A 413 -12.82 -21.45 -16.37
N PRO A 414 -12.58 -21.07 -17.65
CA PRO A 414 -11.97 -19.78 -17.99
C PRO A 414 -12.69 -18.55 -17.44
N ALA A 415 -13.98 -18.66 -17.11
CA ALA A 415 -14.72 -17.57 -16.48
C ALA A 415 -14.48 -17.44 -14.97
N ILE A 416 -13.88 -18.45 -14.32
CA ILE A 416 -13.46 -18.42 -12.90
C ILE A 416 -12.10 -17.72 -12.83
N THR A 417 -12.12 -16.41 -13.02
CA THR A 417 -10.92 -15.56 -13.00
C THR A 417 -11.18 -14.21 -12.32
N GLY A 418 -12.33 -14.06 -11.67
CA GLY A 418 -12.60 -12.92 -10.79
C GLY A 418 -11.97 -13.14 -9.42
N PHE A 419 -11.54 -12.06 -8.78
CA PHE A 419 -10.86 -12.10 -7.48
C PHE A 419 -11.51 -11.13 -6.49
N LEU A 420 -11.70 -11.59 -5.26
CA LEU A 420 -12.21 -10.79 -4.15
C LEU A 420 -11.23 -10.84 -2.99
N PHE A 421 -10.88 -9.67 -2.47
CA PHE A 421 -10.09 -9.50 -1.27
C PHE A 421 -10.96 -8.97 -0.14
N ARG A 422 -10.88 -9.62 1.01
CA ARG A 422 -11.62 -9.25 2.21
C ARG A 422 -10.74 -9.26 3.44
N PHE A 423 -11.02 -8.38 4.38
CA PHE A 423 -10.48 -8.41 5.73
C PHE A 423 -11.38 -7.64 6.68
N ASP A 424 -11.25 -7.91 7.97
CA ASP A 424 -11.81 -7.08 9.02
C ASP A 424 -10.75 -6.08 9.51
N VAL A 425 -11.17 -4.84 9.74
CA VAL A 425 -10.31 -3.79 10.26
C VAL A 425 -11.01 -3.02 11.38
N TRP A 426 -10.31 -2.83 12.48
CA TRP A 426 -10.69 -1.87 13.50
C TRP A 426 -10.19 -0.48 13.10
N GLU A 427 -11.13 0.44 12.96
CA GLU A 427 -10.84 1.84 12.63
C GLU A 427 -11.28 2.73 13.78
N ASP A 428 -10.37 3.56 14.29
CA ASP A 428 -10.66 4.58 15.31
C ASP A 428 -9.80 5.81 15.08
N GLN A 429 -10.37 6.98 15.38
CA GLN A 429 -9.74 8.30 15.20
C GLN A 429 -9.19 8.48 13.78
N GLY A 430 -10.06 8.38 12.79
CA GLY A 430 -9.74 8.79 11.42
C GLY A 430 -9.80 10.30 11.26
N VAL A 431 -9.23 10.84 10.18
CA VAL A 431 -9.10 12.30 9.99
C VAL A 431 -10.43 13.00 10.20
N THR A 432 -10.54 13.73 11.30
CA THR A 432 -11.68 14.61 11.58
C THR A 432 -11.33 16.03 11.14
N GLY A 433 -12.34 16.87 10.84
CA GLY A 433 -12.14 18.24 10.32
C GLY A 433 -11.34 19.21 11.21
N ASN A 434 -10.77 18.75 12.32
CA ASN A 434 -9.95 19.52 13.26
C ASN A 434 -8.49 19.02 13.39
N GLY A 435 -8.01 18.12 12.52
CA GLY A 435 -6.62 17.65 12.56
C GLY A 435 -6.31 16.73 13.75
N ASP A 436 -7.30 15.90 14.13
CA ASP A 436 -7.07 14.72 14.96
C ASP A 436 -7.35 13.50 14.06
N GLY A 437 -6.42 12.53 14.02
CA GLY A 437 -6.68 11.21 13.46
C GLY A 437 -6.02 10.90 12.11
N GLU A 438 -4.75 11.24 11.94
CA GLU A 438 -4.04 11.16 10.65
C GLU A 438 -3.48 9.77 10.29
N ILE A 439 -3.66 8.78 11.16
CA ILE A 439 -3.26 7.39 10.89
C ILE A 439 -4.33 6.71 10.03
N LEU A 440 -3.95 6.37 8.81
CA LEU A 440 -4.77 5.72 7.80
C LEU A 440 -4.18 4.35 7.44
N TYR A 441 -4.91 3.58 6.64
CA TYR A 441 -4.39 2.35 6.07
C TYR A 441 -4.53 2.29 4.55
N ALA A 442 -3.68 1.48 3.93
CA ALA A 442 -3.78 1.14 2.52
C ALA A 442 -3.60 -0.37 2.34
N TRP A 443 -4.05 -0.87 1.21
CA TRP A 443 -3.77 -2.23 0.77
C TRP A 443 -3.23 -2.22 -0.65
N THR A 444 -2.44 -3.22 -1.00
CA THR A 444 -1.99 -3.45 -2.38
C THR A 444 -1.93 -4.94 -2.69
N VAL A 445 -2.02 -5.30 -3.97
CA VAL A 445 -1.85 -6.64 -4.51
C VAL A 445 -0.71 -6.67 -5.51
N SER A 446 0.08 -7.74 -5.52
CA SER A 446 1.05 -8.03 -6.57
C SER A 446 0.82 -9.45 -7.07
N ALA A 447 0.98 -9.66 -8.37
CA ALA A 447 0.73 -10.92 -9.05
C ALA A 447 1.97 -11.39 -9.82
N ALA A 448 2.19 -12.69 -9.90
CA ALA A 448 3.25 -13.28 -10.71
C ALA A 448 2.65 -14.19 -11.78
N MET A 449 3.25 -14.16 -12.97
CA MET A 449 2.97 -15.12 -14.04
C MET A 449 3.80 -16.40 -13.82
N PRO A 450 3.43 -17.52 -14.48
CA PRO A 450 4.19 -18.75 -14.39
C PRO A 450 5.68 -18.59 -14.74
N GLY A 451 6.53 -18.78 -13.74
CA GLY A 451 8.00 -18.69 -13.87
C GLY A 451 8.55 -17.26 -13.97
N GLU A 452 7.72 -16.24 -13.73
CA GLU A 452 8.13 -14.84 -13.67
C GLU A 452 8.13 -14.33 -12.21
N ASP A 453 8.78 -13.18 -12.01
CA ASP A 453 8.73 -12.45 -10.74
C ASP A 453 7.40 -11.72 -10.55
N TYR A 454 7.21 -11.21 -9.33
CA TYR A 454 6.03 -10.43 -8.96
C TYR A 454 5.98 -9.08 -9.69
N SER A 455 4.79 -8.71 -10.15
CA SER A 455 4.51 -7.41 -10.76
C SER A 455 4.70 -6.26 -9.77
N ALA A 456 4.72 -5.03 -10.29
CA ALA A 456 4.54 -3.85 -9.44
C ALA A 456 3.24 -3.97 -8.61
N TRP A 457 3.29 -3.45 -7.38
CA TRP A 457 2.15 -3.40 -6.48
C TRP A 457 1.03 -2.52 -7.06
N ALA A 458 -0.18 -3.05 -7.12
CA ALA A 458 -1.38 -2.39 -7.61
C ALA A 458 -2.42 -2.24 -6.49
N SER A 459 -3.26 -1.20 -6.56
CA SER A 459 -4.37 -0.98 -5.64
C SER A 459 -5.45 -0.11 -6.29
N ASP A 460 -6.48 0.24 -5.53
CA ASP A 460 -7.45 1.27 -5.92
C ASP A 460 -6.90 2.71 -5.88
N ASN A 461 -5.60 2.89 -5.57
CA ASN A 461 -4.92 4.17 -5.37
C ASN A 461 -5.56 5.04 -4.28
N PHE A 462 -6.12 4.41 -3.24
CA PHE A 462 -6.77 5.11 -2.14
C PHE A 462 -6.15 4.78 -0.77
N VAL A 463 -6.34 5.68 0.19
CA VAL A 463 -6.02 5.47 1.61
C VAL A 463 -7.32 5.50 2.40
N HIS A 464 -7.53 4.50 3.25
CA HIS A 464 -8.77 4.25 3.96
C HIS A 464 -8.67 4.60 5.46
N GLY A 465 -9.81 4.61 6.15
CA GLY A 465 -9.92 5.00 7.56
C GLY A 465 -10.45 6.41 7.79
N TRP A 466 -10.94 7.10 6.75
CA TRP A 466 -11.58 8.41 6.88
C TRP A 466 -12.88 8.35 7.69
N GLY A 467 -13.05 9.28 8.63
CA GLY A 467 -14.27 9.33 9.46
C GLY A 467 -14.44 8.11 10.37
N ALA A 468 -13.33 7.50 10.81
CA ALA A 468 -13.38 6.37 11.71
C ALA A 468 -13.80 6.79 13.13
N ASP A 469 -14.76 6.03 13.68
CA ASP A 469 -15.48 6.34 14.92
C ASP A 469 -15.33 5.23 16.00
N GLY A 470 -14.32 4.36 15.87
CA GLY A 470 -14.10 3.25 16.80
C GLY A 470 -15.05 2.09 16.56
N GLN A 471 -14.87 1.38 15.45
CA GLN A 471 -15.66 0.20 15.10
C GLN A 471 -14.92 -0.77 14.20
N TRP A 472 -15.23 -2.06 14.35
CA TRP A 472 -14.88 -3.08 13.38
C TRP A 472 -15.68 -2.89 12.09
N ARG A 473 -14.97 -2.96 10.96
CA ARG A 473 -15.56 -2.97 9.63
C ARG A 473 -15.01 -4.14 8.84
N SER A 474 -15.90 -4.87 8.18
CA SER A 474 -15.50 -5.79 7.12
C SER A 474 -15.33 -5.00 5.83
N ARG A 475 -14.17 -5.12 5.19
CA ARG A 475 -13.83 -4.44 3.95
C ARG A 475 -13.70 -5.47 2.85
N GLU A 476 -14.28 -5.18 1.71
CA GLU A 476 -14.31 -6.04 0.53
C GLU A 476 -13.87 -5.24 -0.68
N PHE A 477 -12.93 -5.78 -1.44
CA PHE A 477 -12.32 -5.16 -2.61
C PHE A 477 -12.26 -6.16 -3.75
N ASP A 478 -12.76 -5.79 -4.91
CA ASP A 478 -12.65 -6.61 -6.10
C ASP A 478 -11.30 -6.36 -6.77
N LEU A 479 -10.50 -7.43 -6.91
CA LEU A 479 -9.16 -7.38 -7.48
C LEU A 479 -9.12 -7.76 -8.97
N SER A 480 -10.27 -8.07 -9.58
CA SER A 480 -10.33 -8.65 -10.92
C SER A 480 -9.74 -7.74 -12.01
N GLY A 481 -9.83 -6.42 -11.84
CA GLY A 481 -9.17 -5.45 -12.72
C GLY A 481 -7.67 -5.23 -12.43
N LEU A 482 -7.16 -5.74 -11.30
CA LEU A 482 -5.79 -5.53 -10.85
C LEU A 482 -4.90 -6.78 -11.02
N VAL A 483 -5.51 -7.97 -11.04
CA VAL A 483 -4.81 -9.23 -11.27
C VAL A 483 -4.80 -9.56 -12.77
N PRO A 484 -3.62 -9.66 -13.41
CA PRO A 484 -3.54 -9.95 -14.84
C PRO A 484 -4.06 -11.37 -15.14
N PRO A 485 -4.70 -11.57 -16.32
CA PRO A 485 -5.15 -12.90 -16.73
C PRO A 485 -3.99 -13.89 -16.82
N GLY A 486 -4.15 -15.06 -16.20
CA GLY A 486 -3.16 -16.14 -16.23
C GLY A 486 -2.09 -16.07 -15.12
N ALA A 487 -2.21 -15.13 -14.17
CA ALA A 487 -1.39 -15.15 -12.96
C ALA A 487 -1.55 -16.48 -12.21
N ASP A 488 -0.45 -17.01 -11.67
CA ASP A 488 -0.45 -18.26 -10.90
C ASP A 488 -0.28 -18.04 -9.39
N ARG A 489 0.22 -16.86 -9.00
CA ARG A 489 0.54 -16.52 -7.62
C ARG A 489 0.20 -15.06 -7.31
N LEU A 490 -0.25 -14.81 -6.08
CA LEU A 490 -0.58 -13.51 -5.53
C LEU A 490 0.13 -13.25 -4.20
N ARG A 491 0.35 -11.97 -3.92
CA ARG A 491 0.69 -11.44 -2.59
C ARG A 491 -0.14 -10.21 -2.29
N ILE A 492 -0.48 -10.04 -1.02
CA ILE A 492 -1.26 -8.92 -0.49
C ILE A 492 -0.43 -8.19 0.54
N MET A 493 -0.60 -6.87 0.58
CA MET A 493 0.02 -6.01 1.57
C MET A 493 -1.05 -5.23 2.31
N LEU A 494 -0.91 -5.14 3.63
CA LEU A 494 -1.66 -4.24 4.50
C LEU A 494 -0.68 -3.24 5.12
N ARG A 495 -0.94 -1.94 4.94
CA ARG A 495 -0.03 -0.85 5.31
C ARG A 495 -0.71 0.13 6.25
N VAL A 496 0.01 0.61 7.26
CA VAL A 496 -0.35 1.77 8.06
C VAL A 496 0.49 2.97 7.61
N ILE A 497 -0.15 4.13 7.48
CA ILE A 497 0.51 5.36 7.05
C ILE A 497 0.01 6.54 7.86
N ASP A 498 0.92 7.43 8.24
CA ASP A 498 0.55 8.76 8.73
C ASP A 498 0.39 9.75 7.56
N SER A 499 -0.81 10.29 7.44
CA SER A 499 -1.17 11.28 6.41
C SER A 499 -0.88 12.73 6.81
N CYS A 500 -0.23 12.99 7.96
CA CYS A 500 0.11 14.33 8.42
C CYS A 500 0.90 15.17 7.40
N GLN A 501 1.68 14.53 6.53
CA GLN A 501 2.40 15.20 5.43
C GLN A 501 1.46 15.87 4.39
N PHE A 502 0.18 15.45 4.34
CA PHE A 502 -0.81 15.91 3.36
C PHE A 502 -1.87 16.85 3.97
N SER A 503 -1.86 17.09 5.29
CA SER A 503 -2.90 17.80 6.02
C SER A 503 -2.43 19.12 6.63
N PHE A 504 -3.24 20.19 6.53
CA PHE A 504 -2.94 21.48 7.15
C PHE A 504 -3.32 21.48 8.63
N GLY A 505 -2.33 21.35 9.52
CA GLY A 505 -2.54 21.43 10.98
C GLY A 505 -2.47 20.08 11.70
N CYS A 506 -1.44 19.30 11.40
CA CYS A 506 -1.15 18.00 12.01
C CYS A 506 -1.14 18.06 13.56
N ASN A 507 -1.94 17.20 14.19
CA ASN A 507 -1.82 16.84 15.58
C ASN A 507 -2.10 15.34 15.71
N PRO A 508 -1.08 14.49 15.48
CA PRO A 508 -1.29 13.08 15.31
C PRO A 508 -1.57 12.51 16.69
N LYS A 509 -2.84 12.46 17.06
CA LYS A 509 -3.31 11.56 18.11
C LYS A 509 -3.75 10.31 17.39
N SER A 510 -3.16 9.20 17.76
CA SER A 510 -3.57 7.90 17.26
C SER A 510 -4.34 7.15 18.34
N ALA A 511 -5.32 6.37 17.89
CA ALA A 511 -5.82 5.24 18.63
C ALA A 511 -4.91 4.01 18.38
N PRO A 512 -5.11 2.90 19.10
CA PRO A 512 -4.64 1.59 18.64
C PRO A 512 -5.44 1.10 17.42
N ALA A 513 -5.25 1.80 16.30
CA ALA A 513 -5.84 1.54 14.99
C ALA A 513 -4.87 2.05 13.90
N PRO A 514 -4.89 1.50 12.68
CA PRO A 514 -5.68 0.35 12.23
C PRO A 514 -5.16 -0.96 12.83
N ILE A 515 -6.08 -1.92 13.02
CA ILE A 515 -5.78 -3.30 13.41
C ILE A 515 -6.58 -4.23 12.50
N PHE A 516 -5.96 -5.29 12.00
CA PHE A 516 -6.52 -6.16 10.96
C PHE A 516 -6.69 -7.60 11.45
N ASP A 517 -7.69 -8.27 10.88
CA ASP A 517 -7.97 -9.69 11.08
C ASP A 517 -8.76 -10.27 9.90
N ASN A 518 -8.97 -11.59 9.88
CA ASN A 518 -9.79 -12.33 8.92
C ASN A 518 -9.48 -12.01 7.45
N VAL A 519 -8.19 -11.92 7.10
CA VAL A 519 -7.75 -11.70 5.72
C VAL A 519 -8.13 -12.90 4.86
N ALA A 520 -8.82 -12.67 3.75
CA ALA A 520 -9.26 -13.70 2.84
C ALA A 520 -9.16 -13.28 1.38
N ILE A 521 -8.82 -14.24 0.53
CA ILE A 521 -8.85 -14.11 -0.94
C ILE A 521 -9.75 -15.18 -1.51
N TYR A 522 -10.65 -14.77 -2.38
CA TYR A 522 -11.58 -15.64 -3.09
C TYR A 522 -11.37 -15.50 -4.59
N LYS A 523 -11.61 -16.61 -5.29
CA LYS A 523 -11.69 -16.69 -6.75
C LYS A 523 -13.13 -16.98 -7.13
N TYR A 524 -13.66 -16.34 -8.17
CA TYR A 524 -15.07 -16.48 -8.51
C TYR A 524 -15.33 -16.37 -10.01
N ARG A 525 -16.50 -16.87 -10.43
CA ARG A 525 -16.96 -16.79 -11.82
C ARG A 525 -17.44 -15.38 -12.22
N LEU A 526 -16.82 -14.81 -13.24
CA LEU A 526 -17.23 -13.54 -13.84
C LEU A 526 -18.41 -13.76 -14.81
N PRO A 527 -19.38 -12.83 -14.83
CA PRO A 527 -20.50 -12.88 -15.77
C PRO A 527 -20.13 -12.40 -17.18
N GLY A 528 -19.02 -11.67 -17.34
CA GLY A 528 -18.52 -11.04 -18.56
C GLY A 528 -17.27 -10.18 -18.31
N PRO A 529 -16.95 -9.19 -19.17
CA PRO A 529 -15.84 -8.25 -18.95
C PRO A 529 -15.94 -7.52 -17.60
N VAL A 530 -14.83 -7.08 -17.04
CA VAL A 530 -14.85 -6.27 -15.82
C VAL A 530 -15.02 -4.81 -16.19
N LEU A 531 -16.02 -4.16 -15.63
CA LEU A 531 -16.19 -2.71 -15.70
C LEU A 531 -15.77 -2.09 -14.38
N SER A 532 -15.02 -0.99 -14.41
CA SER A 532 -14.63 -0.24 -13.20
C SER A 532 -14.75 1.27 -13.40
N MET A 533 -15.10 2.00 -12.35
CA MET A 533 -15.07 3.47 -12.33
C MET A 533 -14.80 3.97 -10.93
N ARG A 534 -14.19 5.14 -10.78
CA ARG A 534 -14.06 5.76 -9.46
C ARG A 534 -15.30 6.62 -9.18
N ALA A 535 -15.68 6.75 -7.91
CA ALA A 535 -16.86 7.52 -7.52
C ALA A 535 -16.85 8.98 -8.01
N TRP A 536 -15.67 9.62 -8.13
CA TRP A 536 -15.55 10.99 -8.66
C TRP A 536 -15.64 11.09 -10.21
N ASP A 537 -15.60 9.96 -10.92
CA ASP A 537 -15.74 9.90 -12.37
C ASP A 537 -17.22 9.60 -12.73
N GLN A 538 -18.08 9.37 -11.74
CA GLN A 538 -19.53 9.22 -11.89
C GLN A 538 -20.22 10.54 -12.23
N ALA A 539 -21.41 10.46 -12.83
CA ALA A 539 -22.26 11.62 -13.03
C ALA A 539 -22.71 12.21 -11.69
N GLN A 540 -22.63 13.53 -11.56
CA GLN A 540 -23.05 14.25 -10.34
C GLN A 540 -24.45 14.83 -10.47
N ASP A 541 -25.12 15.01 -9.33
CA ASP A 541 -26.27 15.91 -9.23
C ASP A 541 -25.81 17.33 -9.65
N ALA A 542 -26.57 17.94 -10.56
CA ALA A 542 -26.21 19.21 -11.16
C ALA A 542 -27.34 20.23 -11.01
N PHE A 543 -27.00 21.51 -11.20
CA PHE A 543 -27.94 22.62 -11.12
C PHE A 543 -27.87 23.45 -12.42
N PRO A 544 -28.90 24.27 -12.71
CA PRO A 544 -28.85 25.19 -13.84
C PRO A 544 -27.60 26.07 -13.77
N LEU A 545 -26.79 26.10 -14.84
CA LEU A 545 -25.53 26.86 -14.87
C LEU A 545 -25.73 28.36 -14.64
N ASN A 546 -26.90 28.89 -15.02
CA ASN A 546 -27.24 30.30 -14.81
C ASN A 546 -27.56 30.64 -13.34
N GLY A 547 -27.65 29.64 -12.44
CA GLY A 547 -27.96 29.79 -11.02
C GLY A 547 -29.38 30.26 -10.72
N SER A 548 -30.26 30.32 -11.72
CA SER A 548 -31.65 30.75 -11.60
C SER A 548 -32.55 29.58 -11.19
N ILE A 549 -33.73 29.93 -10.66
CA ILE A 549 -34.84 29.00 -10.38
C ILE A 549 -36.16 29.50 -10.97
N ASP A 550 -36.10 30.54 -11.81
CA ASP A 550 -37.28 31.19 -12.35
C ASP A 550 -37.92 30.35 -13.46
N THR A 551 -39.07 29.76 -13.14
CA THR A 551 -39.86 28.94 -14.07
C THR A 551 -41.09 29.67 -14.61
N SER A 552 -41.21 30.98 -14.38
CA SER A 552 -42.45 31.74 -14.60
C SER A 552 -42.83 31.96 -16.07
N THR A 553 -41.87 31.88 -17.00
CA THR A 553 -42.11 32.02 -18.45
C THR A 553 -41.41 30.90 -19.22
N GLY A 554 -41.84 30.64 -20.46
CA GLY A 554 -41.20 29.64 -21.32
C GLY A 554 -39.71 29.92 -21.54
N ALA A 555 -39.36 31.18 -21.85
CA ALA A 555 -37.95 31.59 -22.01
C ALA A 555 -37.12 31.46 -20.73
N ASN A 556 -37.72 31.67 -19.56
CA ASN A 556 -36.99 31.49 -18.30
C ASN A 556 -36.78 30.01 -17.99
N ARG A 557 -37.74 29.12 -18.35
CA ARG A 557 -37.57 27.67 -18.24
C ARG A 557 -36.53 27.12 -19.21
N ASP A 558 -36.55 27.59 -20.46
CA ASP A 558 -35.58 27.27 -21.52
C ASP A 558 -34.14 27.50 -21.04
N ALA A 559 -33.91 28.60 -20.32
CA ALA A 559 -32.58 28.94 -19.81
C ALA A 559 -32.10 28.07 -18.62
N LEU A 560 -32.89 27.12 -18.11
CA LEU A 560 -32.57 26.32 -16.92
C LEU A 560 -32.00 24.94 -17.25
N ASP A 561 -31.34 24.76 -18.39
CA ASP A 561 -30.65 23.52 -18.72
C ASP A 561 -29.68 23.07 -17.62
N VAL A 562 -29.64 21.75 -17.39
CA VAL A 562 -28.76 21.10 -16.43
C VAL A 562 -27.80 20.18 -17.18
N PRO A 563 -26.47 20.39 -17.09
CA PRO A 563 -25.49 19.59 -17.82
C PRO A 563 -25.36 18.18 -17.22
N PHE A 564 -24.92 17.21 -18.05
CA PHE A 564 -24.62 15.86 -17.59
C PHE A 564 -23.10 15.71 -17.48
N SER A 565 -22.57 15.99 -16.29
CA SER A 565 -21.12 16.06 -16.07
C SER A 565 -20.67 15.07 -15.01
N MET A 566 -19.43 14.59 -15.12
CA MET A 566 -18.80 13.83 -14.05
C MET A 566 -18.55 14.68 -12.79
N ALA A 567 -18.41 14.07 -11.62
CA ALA A 567 -18.21 14.79 -10.36
C ALA A 567 -16.87 15.55 -10.30
N ARG A 568 -15.86 15.08 -11.04
CA ARG A 568 -14.57 15.76 -11.21
C ARG A 568 -14.56 16.73 -12.40
N ASP A 569 -15.71 17.24 -12.80
CA ASP A 569 -15.80 18.18 -13.90
C ASP A 569 -14.90 19.40 -13.68
N ILE A 570 -14.08 19.68 -14.68
CA ILE A 570 -13.15 20.82 -14.74
C ILE A 570 -13.69 21.96 -15.62
N ASN A 571 -14.87 21.78 -16.21
CA ASN A 571 -15.54 22.73 -17.06
C ASN A 571 -16.24 23.83 -16.24
N ASN A 572 -15.56 24.96 -16.11
CA ASN A 572 -16.09 26.11 -15.37
C ASN A 572 -17.12 26.91 -16.21
N GLN A 573 -18.29 26.33 -16.49
CA GLN A 573 -19.52 26.99 -17.01
C GLN A 573 -19.72 27.04 -18.54
N LEU A 574 -19.27 26.04 -19.31
CA LEU A 574 -19.68 25.90 -20.72
C LEU A 574 -20.70 24.79 -20.89
N MET A 575 -21.80 25.08 -21.58
CA MET A 575 -22.76 24.07 -22.04
C MET A 575 -22.23 23.37 -23.30
N ALA A 576 -21.18 22.57 -23.11
CA ALA A 576 -20.57 21.82 -24.17
C ALA A 576 -19.73 20.69 -23.56
N ASN A 577 -20.01 19.47 -24.01
CA ASN A 577 -19.10 18.35 -23.87
C ASN A 577 -17.66 18.73 -24.31
N VAL A 578 -16.78 18.84 -23.31
CA VAL A 578 -15.34 19.06 -23.46
C VAL A 578 -14.56 17.91 -22.82
N PRO A 579 -13.29 17.67 -23.21
CA PRO A 579 -12.45 16.70 -22.51
C PRO A 579 -12.37 17.03 -21.00
N GLY A 580 -12.85 16.12 -20.16
CA GLY A 580 -12.99 16.33 -18.72
C GLY A 580 -14.43 16.59 -18.23
N ASP A 581 -15.43 16.52 -19.11
CA ASP A 581 -16.87 16.65 -18.78
C ASP A 581 -17.58 15.28 -18.78
N SER A 582 -17.26 14.44 -19.78
CA SER A 582 -17.86 13.12 -19.96
C SER A 582 -17.54 12.12 -18.84
N ILE A 583 -18.43 11.14 -18.66
CA ILE A 583 -18.25 10.05 -17.70
C ILE A 583 -17.20 9.08 -18.22
N VAL A 584 -16.16 8.83 -17.41
CA VAL A 584 -15.05 7.95 -17.75
C VAL A 584 -15.12 6.68 -16.92
N PHE A 585 -14.86 5.55 -17.56
CA PHE A 585 -14.84 4.23 -16.93
C PHE A 585 -13.90 3.29 -17.67
N GLU A 586 -13.45 2.26 -16.98
CA GLU A 586 -12.59 1.21 -17.52
C GLU A 586 -13.41 -0.03 -17.87
N ALA A 587 -12.98 -0.73 -18.92
CA ALA A 587 -13.58 -2.00 -19.34
C ALA A 587 -12.48 -2.97 -19.80
N THR A 588 -12.31 -4.08 -19.09
CA THR A 588 -11.20 -5.01 -19.31
C THR A 588 -11.70 -6.43 -19.60
N PRO A 589 -11.33 -7.04 -20.75
CA PRO A 589 -11.65 -8.44 -21.05
C PRO A 589 -10.64 -9.37 -20.38
N ILE A 590 -10.91 -9.79 -19.14
CA ILE A 590 -10.00 -10.67 -18.39
C ILE A 590 -10.30 -12.17 -18.52
N ILE A 591 -11.45 -12.53 -19.09
CA ILE A 591 -11.81 -13.93 -19.38
C ILE A 591 -10.98 -14.39 -20.59
N GLY A 592 -10.23 -15.49 -20.44
CA GLY A 592 -9.23 -15.93 -21.41
C GLY A 592 -9.74 -15.97 -22.86
N ALA A 593 -8.99 -15.31 -23.75
CA ALA A 593 -9.23 -15.22 -25.20
C ALA A 593 -10.52 -14.50 -25.67
N SER A 594 -11.26 -13.84 -24.77
CA SER A 594 -12.39 -12.98 -25.17
C SER A 594 -11.94 -11.54 -25.45
N ALA A 595 -12.71 -10.83 -26.27
CA ALA A 595 -12.54 -9.40 -26.52
C ALA A 595 -13.87 -8.68 -26.32
N ILE A 596 -13.83 -7.41 -25.90
CA ILE A 596 -15.04 -6.58 -25.81
C ILE A 596 -15.55 -6.34 -27.23
N THR A 597 -16.81 -6.68 -27.48
CA THR A 597 -17.48 -6.50 -28.78
C THR A 597 -18.52 -5.39 -28.78
N ASP A 598 -19.06 -5.05 -27.62
CA ASP A 598 -20.01 -3.96 -27.45
C ASP A 598 -19.86 -3.35 -26.05
N LEU A 599 -19.97 -2.02 -25.98
CA LEU A 599 -19.82 -1.26 -24.75
C LEU A 599 -20.76 -0.06 -24.78
N ARG A 600 -21.70 0.02 -23.83
CA ARG A 600 -22.77 1.00 -23.86
C ARG A 600 -23.05 1.59 -22.49
N MET A 601 -23.50 2.84 -22.47
CA MET A 601 -24.24 3.42 -21.35
C MET A 601 -25.74 3.36 -21.67
N PHE A 602 -26.52 2.76 -20.78
CA PHE A 602 -27.97 2.76 -20.83
C PHE A 602 -28.51 3.86 -19.93
N TRP A 603 -29.57 4.55 -20.35
CA TRP A 603 -30.17 5.61 -19.55
C TRP A 603 -31.70 5.62 -19.60
N ALA A 604 -32.30 6.05 -18.49
CA ALA A 604 -33.72 6.31 -18.36
C ALA A 604 -33.93 7.63 -17.63
N LEU A 605 -34.66 8.56 -18.22
CA LEU A 605 -34.91 9.92 -17.72
C LEU A 605 -36.39 10.10 -17.40
N GLN A 606 -36.72 10.29 -16.12
CA GLN A 606 -38.02 10.81 -15.73
C GLN A 606 -38.06 12.31 -15.95
N THR A 607 -38.76 12.73 -17.00
CA THR A 607 -38.89 14.15 -17.34
C THR A 607 -39.90 14.85 -16.43
N ASN A 608 -39.58 16.07 -16.00
CA ASN A 608 -40.45 16.96 -15.27
C ASN A 608 -41.44 17.63 -16.24
N PRO A 609 -42.76 17.46 -16.04
CA PRO A 609 -43.78 18.03 -16.93
C PRO A 609 -43.85 19.56 -16.92
N LEU A 610 -43.18 20.24 -15.99
CA LEU A 610 -43.07 21.70 -15.99
C LEU A 610 -42.26 22.23 -17.20
N PHE A 611 -41.34 21.42 -17.72
CA PHE A 611 -40.47 21.74 -18.84
C PHE A 611 -41.03 21.07 -20.10
N GLU A 612 -41.77 21.86 -20.88
CA GLU A 612 -42.57 21.47 -22.04
C GLU A 612 -41.75 20.90 -23.20
N ASP A 613 -42.37 20.05 -24.02
CA ASP A 613 -41.74 19.36 -25.17
C ASP A 613 -40.98 20.31 -26.12
N ALA A 614 -41.41 21.57 -26.22
CA ALA A 614 -40.79 22.57 -27.09
C ALA A 614 -39.39 23.00 -26.63
N LEU A 615 -39.04 22.75 -25.36
CA LEU A 615 -37.72 23.02 -24.79
C LEU A 615 -36.79 21.81 -24.91
N ARG A 616 -37.35 20.61 -25.10
CA ARG A 616 -36.59 19.36 -24.98
C ARG A 616 -36.14 18.80 -26.32
N SER A 617 -34.90 18.35 -26.36
CA SER A 617 -34.26 17.66 -27.48
C SER A 617 -33.79 16.29 -27.03
N ALA A 618 -34.29 15.24 -27.68
CA ALA A 618 -33.79 13.89 -27.46
C ALA A 618 -32.37 13.73 -28.04
N PRO A 619 -31.48 12.93 -27.41
CA PRO A 619 -30.17 12.63 -27.96
C PRO A 619 -30.30 12.04 -29.38
N ALA A 620 -29.46 12.52 -30.30
CA ALA A 620 -29.54 12.17 -31.73
C ALA A 620 -28.18 12.14 -32.43
N ARG A 621 -27.08 12.03 -31.67
CA ARG A 621 -25.73 11.81 -32.20
C ARG A 621 -25.67 10.40 -32.80
N THR A 622 -24.64 10.13 -33.60
CA THR A 622 -24.45 8.80 -34.21
C THR A 622 -24.19 7.68 -33.19
N VAL A 623 -23.79 8.04 -31.97
CA VAL A 623 -23.58 7.13 -30.84
C VAL A 623 -24.86 6.90 -30.02
N ASP A 624 -25.89 7.74 -30.21
CA ASP A 624 -27.15 7.62 -29.49
C ASP A 624 -28.05 6.62 -30.23
N GLU A 625 -28.27 5.47 -29.60
CA GLU A 625 -29.06 4.36 -30.16
C GLU A 625 -30.31 4.09 -29.31
N ASN A 626 -31.30 3.43 -29.92
CA ASN A 626 -32.52 2.97 -29.25
C ASN A 626 -33.26 4.06 -28.43
N VAL A 627 -33.13 5.33 -28.85
CA VAL A 627 -33.75 6.47 -28.15
C VAL A 627 -35.26 6.45 -28.31
N VAL A 628 -35.96 6.40 -27.19
CA VAL A 628 -37.42 6.51 -27.09
C VAL A 628 -37.75 7.73 -26.24
N ALA A 629 -38.18 8.79 -26.92
CA ALA A 629 -38.67 10.02 -26.29
C ALA A 629 -40.19 10.13 -26.40
N GLY A 630 -40.81 10.79 -25.42
CA GLY A 630 -42.25 11.04 -25.32
C GLY A 630 -42.56 12.47 -24.90
N ALA A 631 -43.81 12.75 -24.53
CA ALA A 631 -44.19 14.05 -23.96
C ALA A 631 -43.51 14.28 -22.60
N ALA A 632 -43.27 15.53 -22.22
CA ALA A 632 -42.80 15.91 -20.90
C ALA A 632 -43.71 15.33 -19.79
N GLY A 633 -43.10 14.86 -18.71
CA GLY A 633 -43.79 14.08 -17.68
C GLY A 633 -43.81 12.57 -17.96
N THR A 634 -43.20 12.11 -19.05
CA THR A 634 -43.02 10.68 -19.34
C THR A 634 -41.57 10.25 -19.13
N ILE A 635 -41.32 8.95 -19.16
CA ILE A 635 -39.98 8.38 -19.09
C ILE A 635 -39.40 8.32 -20.50
N TRP A 636 -38.24 8.94 -20.70
CA TRP A 636 -37.44 8.78 -21.90
C TRP A 636 -36.37 7.73 -21.64
N THR A 637 -35.98 6.98 -22.66
CA THR A 637 -34.91 5.97 -22.54
C THR A 637 -34.00 6.02 -23.77
N GLY A 638 -32.78 5.52 -23.62
CA GLY A 638 -31.90 5.31 -24.75
C GLY A 638 -30.57 4.69 -24.33
N GLU A 639 -29.70 4.57 -25.32
CA GLU A 639 -28.38 3.97 -25.19
C GLU A 639 -27.34 4.88 -25.83
N VAL A 640 -26.14 4.89 -25.29
CA VAL A 640 -24.98 5.60 -25.84
C VAL A 640 -23.86 4.58 -26.03
N VAL A 641 -23.43 4.38 -27.27
CA VAL A 641 -22.24 3.57 -27.57
C VAL A 641 -21.01 4.30 -27.05
N ALA A 642 -20.25 3.66 -26.16
CA ALA A 642 -19.05 4.25 -25.57
C ALA A 642 -17.90 4.31 -26.59
N ASP A 643 -17.04 5.31 -26.47
CA ASP A 643 -15.81 5.43 -27.28
C ASP A 643 -14.58 5.40 -26.38
N SER A 644 -13.44 5.04 -26.99
CA SER A 644 -12.12 5.07 -26.40
C SER A 644 -11.71 6.48 -25.97
N VAL A 645 -11.23 6.62 -24.73
CA VAL A 645 -10.55 7.85 -24.30
C VAL A 645 -9.26 8.00 -25.09
N ARG A 646 -8.92 9.22 -25.50
CA ARG A 646 -7.71 9.50 -26.28
C ARG A 646 -6.83 10.52 -25.58
N SER A 647 -5.51 10.30 -25.63
CA SER A 647 -4.52 11.30 -25.25
C SER A 647 -4.63 12.55 -26.14
N SER A 648 -3.97 13.65 -25.74
CA SER A 648 -3.88 14.87 -26.56
C SER A 648 -3.25 14.65 -27.94
N ALA A 649 -2.49 13.56 -28.13
CA ALA A 649 -1.94 13.14 -29.40
C ALA A 649 -2.92 12.33 -30.28
N GLY A 650 -4.14 12.07 -29.80
CA GLY A 650 -5.17 11.29 -30.49
C GLY A 650 -5.02 9.77 -30.39
N VAL A 651 -4.09 9.28 -29.55
CA VAL A 651 -3.88 7.85 -29.30
C VAL A 651 -4.88 7.36 -28.26
N ALA A 652 -5.60 6.28 -28.56
CA ALA A 652 -6.50 5.62 -27.62
C ALA A 652 -5.73 5.12 -26.39
N ILE A 653 -6.26 5.42 -25.21
CA ILE A 653 -5.76 4.87 -23.95
C ILE A 653 -6.40 3.50 -23.80
N GLN A 654 -5.57 2.49 -23.56
CA GLN A 654 -6.02 1.12 -23.44
C GLN A 654 -7.01 0.98 -22.27
N ASP A 655 -8.06 0.18 -22.50
CA ASP A 655 -9.10 -0.20 -21.54
C ASP A 655 -9.90 0.95 -20.91
N LEU A 656 -9.70 2.20 -21.37
CA LEU A 656 -10.36 3.39 -20.85
C LEU A 656 -11.36 3.97 -21.86
N PHE A 657 -12.60 4.14 -21.42
CA PHE A 657 -13.74 4.53 -22.26
C PHE A 657 -14.51 5.69 -21.65
N PHE A 658 -15.29 6.36 -22.48
CA PHE A 658 -16.20 7.40 -22.03
C PHE A 658 -17.57 7.30 -22.71
N ALA A 659 -18.60 7.76 -22.00
CA ALA A 659 -19.93 8.00 -22.53
C ALA A 659 -20.45 9.34 -22.00
N ASP A 660 -21.38 9.93 -22.74
CA ASP A 660 -21.91 11.24 -22.38
C ASP A 660 -23.35 11.43 -22.86
N LEU A 661 -24.05 12.43 -22.34
CA LEU A 661 -25.38 12.88 -22.76
C LEU A 661 -25.31 14.36 -23.17
N PRO A 662 -26.35 14.91 -23.82
CA PRO A 662 -26.35 16.33 -24.17
C PRO A 662 -26.49 17.23 -22.94
N ASP A 663 -25.71 18.31 -22.89
CA ASP A 663 -25.78 19.33 -21.81
C ASP A 663 -26.88 20.38 -22.01
N ILE A 664 -27.43 20.45 -23.22
CA ILE A 664 -28.40 21.46 -23.64
C ILE A 664 -29.69 20.76 -24.06
N ASP A 665 -30.81 21.34 -23.66
CA ASP A 665 -32.17 20.95 -24.02
C ASP A 665 -32.54 19.51 -23.62
N PHE A 666 -31.75 18.83 -22.78
CA PHE A 666 -32.00 17.44 -22.41
C PHE A 666 -32.54 17.29 -20.99
N MET A 667 -31.77 17.73 -19.99
CA MET A 667 -32.16 17.69 -18.58
C MET A 667 -32.51 19.08 -18.03
N TYR A 668 -33.54 19.12 -17.20
CA TYR A 668 -34.03 20.33 -16.53
C TYR A 668 -34.32 20.06 -15.05
N PRO A 669 -34.47 21.11 -14.21
CA PRO A 669 -34.75 20.96 -12.79
C PRO A 669 -35.93 20.05 -12.47
N GLY A 670 -35.72 19.11 -11.56
CA GLY A 670 -36.69 18.11 -11.13
C GLY A 670 -36.76 16.88 -12.03
N ASP A 671 -35.93 16.77 -13.06
CA ASP A 671 -35.71 15.52 -13.77
C ASP A 671 -34.92 14.54 -12.90
N VAL A 672 -35.13 13.24 -13.11
CA VAL A 672 -34.34 12.18 -12.48
C VAL A 672 -33.85 11.21 -13.55
N LEU A 673 -32.55 11.05 -13.65
CA LEU A 673 -31.89 10.13 -14.59
C LEU A 673 -31.41 8.90 -13.82
N HIS A 674 -31.66 7.70 -14.35
CA HIS A 674 -30.94 6.49 -14.02
C HIS A 674 -30.00 6.17 -15.18
N TYR A 675 -28.79 5.72 -14.90
CA TYR A 675 -27.87 5.23 -15.92
C TYR A 675 -27.15 3.95 -15.47
N TYR A 676 -26.62 3.16 -16.39
CA TYR A 676 -25.67 2.07 -16.07
C TYR A 676 -24.81 1.78 -17.30
N PHE A 677 -23.71 1.07 -17.11
CA PHE A 677 -22.85 0.61 -18.21
C PHE A 677 -22.98 -0.89 -18.42
N GLU A 678 -22.88 -1.33 -19.66
CA GLU A 678 -22.89 -2.74 -20.04
C GLU A 678 -21.76 -3.03 -21.01
N ALA A 679 -21.04 -4.13 -20.78
CA ALA A 679 -20.04 -4.67 -21.69
C ALA A 679 -20.43 -6.08 -22.13
N THR A 680 -20.32 -6.34 -23.44
CA THR A 680 -20.49 -7.67 -24.02
C THR A 680 -19.19 -8.17 -24.62
N ASP A 681 -18.74 -9.37 -24.25
CA ASP A 681 -17.56 -10.00 -24.86
C ASP A 681 -17.89 -10.79 -26.13
N SER A 682 -16.85 -11.27 -26.81
CA SER A 682 -16.94 -12.04 -28.06
C SER A 682 -17.64 -13.38 -27.94
N ASP A 683 -17.81 -13.90 -26.72
CA ASP A 683 -18.54 -15.13 -26.44
C ASP A 683 -20.00 -14.84 -26.04
N GLY A 684 -20.41 -13.56 -26.02
CA GLY A 684 -21.74 -13.10 -25.66
C GLY A 684 -21.98 -13.01 -24.16
N ARG A 685 -20.92 -13.02 -23.34
CA ARG A 685 -21.00 -12.79 -21.89
C ARG A 685 -21.21 -11.31 -21.62
N VAL A 686 -21.97 -11.00 -20.58
CA VAL A 686 -22.42 -9.63 -20.28
C VAL A 686 -22.14 -9.28 -18.83
N SER A 687 -21.58 -8.10 -18.61
CA SER A 687 -21.44 -7.48 -17.29
C SER A 687 -22.04 -6.09 -17.28
N THR A 688 -22.58 -5.68 -16.13
CA THR A 688 -23.10 -4.33 -15.93
C THR A 688 -22.44 -3.62 -14.75
N LEU A 689 -22.36 -2.29 -14.81
CA LEU A 689 -21.93 -1.43 -13.72
C LEU A 689 -23.03 -0.37 -13.49
N PRO A 690 -23.82 -0.49 -12.40
CA PRO A 690 -23.70 -1.46 -11.30
C PRO A 690 -24.10 -2.89 -11.71
N TYR A 691 -23.69 -3.87 -10.90
CA TYR A 691 -24.04 -5.27 -11.10
C TYR A 691 -25.55 -5.50 -11.13
N ASP A 692 -26.27 -4.89 -10.18
CA ASP A 692 -27.72 -5.03 -10.04
C ASP A 692 -28.43 -3.89 -10.75
N THR A 693 -29.01 -4.18 -11.90
CA THR A 693 -29.83 -3.25 -12.68
C THR A 693 -31.32 -3.38 -12.37
N SER A 694 -31.69 -4.11 -11.31
CA SER A 694 -33.09 -4.21 -10.90
C SER A 694 -33.69 -2.84 -10.60
N SER A 695 -34.94 -2.64 -11.01
CA SER A 695 -35.63 -1.35 -10.89
C SER A 695 -35.02 -0.20 -11.71
N PHE A 696 -34.13 -0.47 -12.68
CA PHE A 696 -33.77 0.51 -13.72
C PHE A 696 -35.03 1.03 -14.45
N GLY A 697 -35.12 2.35 -14.61
CA GLY A 697 -36.30 3.02 -15.19
C GLY A 697 -37.56 3.02 -14.29
N VAL A 698 -37.50 2.48 -13.07
CA VAL A 698 -38.57 2.59 -12.08
C VAL A 698 -38.27 3.76 -11.16
N PHE A 699 -39.10 4.80 -11.20
CA PHE A 699 -38.90 6.02 -10.43
C PHE A 699 -39.82 6.12 -9.22
N GLY A 700 -39.37 6.85 -8.19
CA GLY A 700 -40.11 7.12 -6.97
C GLY A 700 -39.73 6.21 -5.80
N PRO A 701 -40.49 6.25 -4.69
CA PRO A 701 -40.10 5.65 -3.42
C PRO A 701 -40.05 4.13 -3.42
N ALA A 702 -40.57 3.47 -4.46
CA ALA A 702 -40.53 2.04 -4.64
C ALA A 702 -39.28 1.56 -5.40
N SER A 703 -38.47 2.48 -5.94
CA SER A 703 -37.26 2.12 -6.67
C SER A 703 -36.19 1.58 -5.72
N THR A 704 -35.63 0.43 -6.07
CA THR A 704 -34.45 -0.16 -5.42
C THR A 704 -33.18 0.01 -6.26
N PHE A 705 -33.24 0.79 -7.34
CA PHE A 705 -32.08 1.03 -8.20
C PHE A 705 -30.96 1.72 -7.42
N ASP A 706 -29.71 1.40 -7.78
CA ASP A 706 -28.54 1.93 -7.10
C ASP A 706 -28.50 3.46 -7.18
N ARG A 707 -28.37 4.10 -6.02
CA ARG A 707 -28.40 5.56 -5.92
C ARG A 707 -27.14 6.23 -6.44
N GLN A 708 -26.03 5.51 -6.52
CA GLN A 708 -24.78 6.04 -7.07
C GLN A 708 -24.88 6.25 -8.59
N PHE A 709 -25.86 5.60 -9.23
CA PHE A 709 -26.10 5.69 -10.67
C PHE A 709 -27.41 6.46 -10.98
N MET A 710 -27.80 7.35 -10.07
CA MET A 710 -28.91 8.27 -10.26
C MET A 710 -28.41 9.72 -10.27
N VAL A 711 -28.90 10.51 -11.22
CA VAL A 711 -28.69 11.97 -11.25
C VAL A 711 -30.02 12.67 -10.99
N ARG A 712 -29.99 13.67 -10.11
CA ARG A 712 -31.11 14.58 -9.83
C ARG A 712 -30.74 15.96 -10.34
N ALA A 713 -31.51 16.44 -11.30
CA ALA A 713 -31.35 17.75 -11.93
C ALA A 713 -32.16 18.84 -11.19
#